data_AF-A0AAE5SAY3-F1
#
_entry.id   AF-A0AAE5SAY3-F1
#
_cell.length_a   1.000
_cell.length_b   1.000
_cell.length_c   1.000
_cell.angle_alpha   90.00
_cell.angle_beta   90.00
_cell.angle_gamma   90.00
#
_symmetry.space_group_name_H-M   'P 1'
#
loop_
_entity.id
_entity.type
_entity.pdbx_description
1 polymer ?
#
loop_
_entity_poly.entity_id
_entity_poly.type
_entity_poly.pdbx_seq_one_letter_code
_entity_poly.pdbx_strand_id
1 'polypeptide(L)'
;MQTFFIAPTDFGVGLTSISLGLVRTLERAGLKVGFFKPIAQPHPGDLGPERSTELMARTHGLKPPKPLGLAHVERMLGDGQLDELLEEIINLYQQAAVGKDVLVVEGMVPTRSASYAARVNLHLAKSLDAEVILVSAPENEVLADLSGRVELQAQLFGGPKDPKVLGVILNKVRTEESMEVFASRLKEHSPLLRSGDFRLLGCIPYRAELNAPRTRDVAELLGAQVLNAGDYDQRRMTRIIICARTVLNTVPLLKPGVLVVTPGDRDDIILAVSLAAINGVPLAGLLLTSDTVPDPRILELCRGALQAGLPVLSVSSGSYDTANRLNQLNKEIPIDDRERAENITDFVASHLDANWLHQRCGTPRELRLSPAVFRYQLIQRAQAANKRIVLPEGNEPLTIQAAAICQARGIARCVLLARPEEVHAVAQAHGIELPQGLEILDPDLIRERYVAPMVELRKSKSLNAPMAEQQLEDPVVIGTVMLALDEVDGLVSGVIHSTANTIRPALQLIKTAPGCTLVSSVFFMLFPEQVLMYGDCIMNPHPSASELSEIALQSADSATAFGISPRVAMISYSSGNSASGEEVEKVREATQLARETRRDLLIDGPLQYDAAANEQVARQLAPDSAVAGRANVFVFPDLNTGNTTYKAVQRSADCVSLGPMLQGLRKPVNDLPRGAQVDDIVYTIALTAIQADTLS
;
A
#
# COMPACT_ATOMS: atom_id res chain seq x y z
N MET A 1 -12.76 -3.01 -9.19
CA MET A 1 -11.40 -2.81 -9.75
C MET A 1 -10.50 -3.87 -9.15
N GLN A 2 -9.74 -4.58 -9.97
CA GLN A 2 -8.79 -5.62 -9.56
C GLN A 2 -7.39 -5.01 -9.36
N THR A 3 -6.61 -5.51 -8.40
CA THR A 3 -5.22 -5.07 -8.20
C THR A 3 -4.29 -6.27 -8.19
N PHE A 4 -3.35 -6.30 -9.12
CA PHE A 4 -2.27 -7.29 -9.16
C PHE A 4 -0.97 -6.65 -8.65
N PHE A 5 -0.40 -7.23 -7.60
CA PHE A 5 0.91 -6.83 -7.09
C PHE A 5 1.97 -7.80 -7.60
N ILE A 6 2.89 -7.31 -8.42
CA ILE A 6 3.97 -8.11 -8.99
C ILE A 6 5.17 -8.06 -8.03
N ALA A 7 5.49 -9.19 -7.41
CA ALA A 7 6.58 -9.31 -6.47
C ALA A 7 7.72 -10.17 -7.05
N PRO A 8 8.98 -9.69 -7.05
CA PRO A 8 10.11 -10.48 -7.51
C PRO A 8 10.52 -11.52 -6.46
N THR A 9 10.92 -12.72 -6.89
CA THR A 9 11.51 -13.73 -5.98
C THR A 9 13.00 -13.49 -5.73
N ASP A 10 13.66 -12.72 -6.58
CA ASP A 10 15.10 -12.45 -6.55
C ASP A 10 15.45 -11.17 -7.34
N PHE A 11 16.71 -10.75 -7.33
CA PHE A 11 17.20 -9.69 -8.20
C PHE A 11 17.28 -10.16 -9.66
N GLY A 12 17.21 -9.23 -10.62
CA GLY A 12 17.45 -9.55 -12.04
C GLY A 12 16.36 -10.37 -12.73
N VAL A 13 15.24 -10.69 -12.06
CA VAL A 13 14.12 -11.48 -12.62
C VAL A 13 13.39 -10.78 -13.79
N GLY A 14 13.65 -9.49 -14.02
CA GLY A 14 13.08 -8.72 -15.13
C GLY A 14 11.65 -8.23 -14.84
N LEU A 15 11.44 -7.71 -13.63
CA LEU A 15 10.13 -7.27 -13.14
C LEU A 15 9.44 -6.29 -14.10
N THR A 16 10.14 -5.24 -14.54
CA THR A 16 9.63 -4.24 -15.50
C THR A 16 9.18 -4.86 -16.82
N SER A 17 9.92 -5.83 -17.35
CA SER A 17 9.53 -6.52 -18.59
C SER A 17 8.26 -7.34 -18.42
N ILE A 18 8.09 -7.97 -17.26
CA ILE A 18 6.86 -8.70 -16.93
C ILE A 18 5.70 -7.73 -16.72
N SER A 19 5.91 -6.61 -16.03
CA SER A 19 4.90 -5.56 -15.89
C SER A 19 4.40 -5.08 -17.25
N LEU A 20 5.31 -4.81 -18.21
CA LEU A 20 4.96 -4.33 -19.56
C LEU A 20 4.08 -5.34 -20.28
N GLY A 21 4.53 -6.60 -20.34
CA GLY A 21 3.78 -7.67 -20.98
C GLY A 21 2.43 -7.93 -20.30
N LEU A 22 2.36 -7.88 -18.96
CA LEU A 22 1.11 -8.09 -18.23
C LEU A 22 0.08 -6.99 -18.54
N VAL A 23 0.51 -5.73 -18.57
CA VAL A 23 -0.35 -4.61 -18.98
C VAL A 23 -0.86 -4.84 -20.41
N ARG A 24 0.02 -5.20 -21.37
CA ARG A 24 -0.40 -5.49 -22.76
C ARG A 24 -1.39 -6.64 -22.83
N THR A 25 -1.18 -7.70 -22.08
CA THR A 25 -2.07 -8.87 -22.03
C THR A 25 -3.47 -8.47 -21.56
N LEU A 26 -3.57 -7.66 -20.51
CA LEU A 26 -4.85 -7.18 -19.95
C LEU A 26 -5.53 -6.16 -20.88
N GLU A 27 -4.77 -5.27 -21.53
CA GLU A 27 -5.28 -4.34 -22.55
C GLU A 27 -5.88 -5.08 -23.75
N ARG A 28 -5.19 -6.12 -24.26
CA ARG A 28 -5.68 -6.97 -25.35
C ARG A 28 -6.95 -7.73 -24.98
N ALA A 29 -7.15 -8.00 -23.69
CA ALA A 29 -8.38 -8.57 -23.16
C ALA A 29 -9.51 -7.54 -22.97
N GLY A 30 -9.31 -6.29 -23.40
CA GLY A 30 -10.34 -5.24 -23.40
C GLY A 30 -10.50 -4.48 -22.08
N LEU A 31 -9.59 -4.67 -21.12
CA LEU A 31 -9.66 -4.02 -19.80
C LEU A 31 -8.99 -2.63 -19.84
N LYS A 32 -9.54 -1.67 -19.08
CA LYS A 32 -8.88 -0.40 -18.79
C LYS A 32 -7.81 -0.61 -17.72
N VAL A 33 -6.56 -0.77 -18.16
CA VAL A 33 -5.43 -1.03 -17.28
C VAL A 33 -4.82 0.28 -16.76
N GLY A 34 -4.43 0.28 -15.48
CA GLY A 34 -3.51 1.25 -14.92
C GLY A 34 -2.21 0.57 -14.47
N PHE A 35 -1.16 1.37 -14.31
CA PHE A 35 0.12 0.92 -13.78
C PHE A 35 0.50 1.82 -12.61
N PHE A 36 1.08 1.24 -11.56
CA PHE A 36 1.56 1.96 -10.41
C PHE A 36 2.89 1.39 -9.93
N LYS A 37 3.91 2.23 -9.85
CA LYS A 37 5.13 1.92 -9.11
C LYS A 37 5.16 2.78 -7.85
N PRO A 38 5.08 2.18 -6.65
CA PRO A 38 5.02 2.97 -5.42
C PRO A 38 6.33 3.70 -5.11
N ILE A 39 7.46 3.02 -5.31
CA ILE A 39 8.78 3.44 -4.84
C ILE A 39 9.77 3.40 -6.01
N ALA A 40 10.51 4.49 -6.20
CA ALA A 40 11.52 4.58 -7.23
C ALA A 40 12.77 3.78 -6.83
N GLN A 41 13.36 3.05 -7.80
CA GLN A 41 14.62 2.33 -7.61
C GLN A 41 15.57 2.61 -8.78
N PRO A 42 16.11 3.84 -8.87
CA PRO A 42 17.07 4.19 -9.92
C PRO A 42 18.35 3.35 -9.78
N HIS A 43 18.98 3.01 -10.91
CA HIS A 43 20.30 2.37 -10.87
C HIS A 43 21.37 3.40 -10.48
N PRO A 44 22.50 2.98 -9.89
CA PRO A 44 23.62 3.88 -9.63
C PRO A 44 24.05 4.61 -10.91
N GLY A 45 24.03 5.94 -10.88
CA GLY A 45 24.33 6.81 -12.03
C GLY A 45 23.12 7.29 -12.83
N ASP A 46 21.92 6.76 -12.56
CA ASP A 46 20.69 7.29 -13.18
C ASP A 46 20.34 8.66 -12.55
N LEU A 47 20.25 9.69 -13.40
CA LEU A 47 19.77 11.03 -13.02
C LEU A 47 18.38 11.35 -13.63
N GLY A 48 17.84 10.44 -14.43
CA GLY A 48 16.60 10.59 -15.15
C GLY A 48 15.34 10.22 -14.35
N PRO A 49 14.16 10.20 -15.00
CA PRO A 49 12.93 9.72 -14.36
C PRO A 49 13.04 8.24 -13.98
N GLU A 50 12.14 7.78 -13.12
CA GLU A 50 12.06 6.37 -12.78
C GLU A 50 11.71 5.55 -14.04
N ARG A 51 12.47 4.48 -14.25
CA ARG A 51 12.52 3.76 -15.52
C ARG A 51 11.23 3.02 -15.87
N SER A 52 10.64 2.29 -14.93
CA SER A 52 9.43 1.50 -15.19
C SER A 52 8.25 2.40 -15.55
N THR A 53 8.04 3.48 -14.80
CA THR A 53 6.97 4.46 -15.04
C THR A 53 7.13 5.16 -16.39
N GLU A 54 8.34 5.55 -16.76
CA GLU A 54 8.63 6.17 -18.06
C GLU A 54 8.43 5.18 -19.23
N LEU A 55 8.89 3.94 -19.08
CA LEU A 55 8.68 2.90 -20.08
C LEU A 55 7.18 2.59 -20.27
N MET A 56 6.40 2.55 -19.19
CA MET A 56 4.94 2.39 -19.27
C MET A 56 4.28 3.53 -20.01
N ALA A 57 4.70 4.77 -19.72
CA ALA A 57 4.16 5.94 -20.39
C ALA A 57 4.43 5.92 -21.90
N ARG A 58 5.65 5.53 -22.31
CA ARG A 58 6.05 5.51 -23.73
C ARG A 58 5.50 4.34 -24.52
N THR A 59 5.32 3.18 -23.88
CA THR A 59 4.93 1.92 -24.56
C THR A 59 3.40 1.71 -24.56
N HIS A 60 2.72 2.14 -23.49
CA HIS A 60 1.27 1.98 -23.32
C HIS A 60 0.49 3.29 -23.38
N GLY A 61 1.17 4.45 -23.37
CA GLY A 61 0.48 5.75 -23.29
C GLY A 61 -0.13 6.04 -21.93
N LEU A 62 0.26 5.28 -20.89
CA LEU A 62 -0.22 5.47 -19.52
C LEU A 62 0.41 6.72 -18.87
N LYS A 63 -0.23 7.23 -17.81
CA LYS A 63 0.30 8.34 -17.00
C LYS A 63 0.34 7.92 -15.53
N PRO A 64 1.24 7.01 -15.15
CA PRO A 64 1.39 6.61 -13.76
C PRO A 64 1.80 7.82 -12.90
N PRO A 65 1.34 7.90 -11.65
CA PRO A 65 1.79 8.94 -10.73
C PRO A 65 3.30 8.80 -10.45
N LYS A 66 3.94 9.91 -10.08
CA LYS A 66 5.37 9.91 -9.76
C LYS A 66 5.62 9.08 -8.48
N PRO A 67 6.52 8.09 -8.52
CA PRO A 67 6.86 7.27 -7.35
C PRO A 67 7.54 8.08 -6.26
N LEU A 68 7.45 7.60 -5.01
CA LEU A 68 8.23 8.15 -3.90
C LEU A 68 9.73 7.89 -4.12
N GLY A 69 10.57 8.87 -3.78
CA GLY A 69 12.02 8.75 -3.90
C GLY A 69 12.60 7.78 -2.86
N LEU A 70 13.53 6.93 -3.26
CA LEU A 70 14.11 5.90 -2.39
C LEU A 70 14.67 6.46 -1.08
N ALA A 71 15.41 7.57 -1.14
CA ALA A 71 16.00 8.21 0.04
C ALA A 71 14.96 8.74 1.03
N HIS A 72 13.77 9.11 0.56
CA HIS A 72 12.68 9.52 1.43
C HIS A 72 12.06 8.31 2.12
N VAL A 73 11.83 7.24 1.36
CA VAL A 73 11.33 5.96 1.90
C VAL A 73 12.29 5.40 2.96
N GLU A 74 13.59 5.37 2.67
CA GLU A 74 14.60 4.88 3.61
C GLU A 74 14.65 5.68 4.90
N ARG A 75 14.44 7.00 4.83
CA ARG A 75 14.34 7.87 6.01
C ARG A 75 13.13 7.52 6.86
N MET A 76 11.94 7.46 6.25
CA MET A 76 10.71 7.12 6.97
C MET A 76 10.79 5.73 7.61
N LEU A 77 11.34 4.74 6.89
CA LEU A 77 11.56 3.41 7.46
C LEU A 77 12.58 3.43 8.61
N GLY A 78 13.63 4.24 8.52
CA GLY A 78 14.62 4.44 9.58
C GLY A 78 14.02 5.11 10.83
N ASP A 79 13.07 6.01 10.64
CA ASP A 79 12.37 6.74 11.69
C ASP A 79 11.16 5.96 12.26
N GLY A 80 10.88 4.75 11.76
CA GLY A 80 9.76 3.93 12.20
C GLY A 80 8.38 4.32 11.63
N GLN A 81 8.34 5.24 10.66
CA GLN A 81 7.13 5.84 10.08
C GLN A 81 6.58 5.03 8.90
N LEU A 82 6.43 3.71 9.09
CA LEU A 82 5.91 2.83 8.03
C LEU A 82 4.45 3.14 7.71
N ASP A 83 3.65 3.49 8.72
CA ASP A 83 2.22 3.72 8.57
C ASP A 83 1.93 4.98 7.74
N GLU A 84 2.64 6.07 8.00
CA GLU A 84 2.56 7.31 7.22
C GLU A 84 3.08 7.11 5.79
N LEU A 85 4.16 6.35 5.63
CA LEU A 85 4.67 5.98 4.31
C LEU A 85 3.60 5.23 3.49
N LEU A 86 2.89 4.29 4.11
CA LEU A 86 1.82 3.55 3.44
C LEU A 86 0.64 4.45 3.08
N GLU A 87 0.29 5.43 3.90
CA GLU A 87 -0.75 6.43 3.60
C GLU A 87 -0.38 7.30 2.39
N GLU A 88 0.87 7.77 2.31
CA GLU A 88 1.36 8.50 1.13
C GLU A 88 1.28 7.64 -0.14
N ILE A 89 1.66 6.37 -0.04
CA ILE A 89 1.57 5.43 -1.16
C ILE A 89 0.11 5.16 -1.56
N ILE A 90 -0.81 5.08 -0.60
CA ILE A 90 -2.24 4.89 -0.89
C ILE A 90 -2.82 6.09 -1.63
N ASN A 91 -2.42 7.32 -1.27
CA ASN A 91 -2.83 8.51 -2.02
C ASN A 91 -2.42 8.40 -3.51
N LEU A 92 -1.16 8.01 -3.79
CA LEU A 92 -0.69 7.80 -5.16
C LEU A 92 -1.41 6.63 -5.85
N TYR A 93 -1.66 5.54 -5.12
CA TYR A 93 -2.42 4.40 -5.62
C TYR A 93 -3.82 4.80 -6.06
N GLN A 94 -4.54 5.60 -5.27
CA GLN A 94 -5.87 6.09 -5.63
C GLN A 94 -5.84 6.90 -6.93
N GLN A 95 -4.85 7.76 -7.12
CA GLN A 95 -4.67 8.51 -8.37
C GLN A 95 -4.44 7.58 -9.57
N ALA A 96 -3.68 6.50 -9.41
CA ALA A 96 -3.43 5.52 -10.46
C ALA A 96 -4.68 4.64 -10.77
N ALA A 97 -5.53 4.42 -9.77
CA ALA A 97 -6.72 3.58 -9.82
C ALA A 97 -7.93 4.22 -10.52
N VAL A 98 -8.00 5.56 -10.57
CA VAL A 98 -9.17 6.29 -11.11
C VAL A 98 -9.51 5.84 -12.53
N GLY A 99 -10.75 5.37 -12.70
CA GLY A 99 -11.31 4.99 -14.01
C GLY A 99 -10.72 3.71 -14.61
N LYS A 100 -10.05 2.88 -13.81
CA LYS A 100 -9.42 1.62 -14.23
C LYS A 100 -10.24 0.40 -13.79
N ASP A 101 -10.22 -0.62 -14.64
CA ASP A 101 -10.80 -1.94 -14.32
C ASP A 101 -9.80 -2.78 -13.52
N VAL A 102 -8.51 -2.65 -13.85
CA VAL A 102 -7.40 -3.37 -13.22
C VAL A 102 -6.18 -2.45 -13.05
N LEU A 103 -5.51 -2.55 -11.91
CA LEU A 103 -4.25 -1.88 -11.62
C LEU A 103 -3.12 -2.91 -11.45
N VAL A 104 -2.05 -2.73 -12.20
CA VAL A 104 -0.80 -3.49 -12.04
C VAL A 104 0.15 -2.68 -11.17
N VAL A 105 0.49 -3.20 -10.00
CA VAL A 105 1.41 -2.59 -9.04
C VAL A 105 2.75 -3.32 -9.10
N GLU A 106 3.80 -2.59 -9.43
CA GLU A 106 5.17 -3.14 -9.46
C GLU A 106 5.85 -2.98 -8.10
N GLY A 107 6.20 -4.11 -7.47
CA GLY A 107 6.91 -4.12 -6.19
C GLY A 107 8.39 -3.72 -6.30
N MET A 108 9.03 -3.55 -5.15
CA MET A 108 10.45 -3.30 -5.04
C MET A 108 11.27 -4.55 -5.40
N VAL A 109 12.37 -4.38 -6.12
CA VAL A 109 13.36 -5.42 -6.40
C VAL A 109 14.39 -5.45 -5.25
N PRO A 110 14.62 -6.63 -4.62
CA PRO A 110 15.64 -6.74 -3.59
C PRO A 110 17.03 -6.55 -4.21
N THR A 111 17.90 -5.84 -3.49
CA THR A 111 19.32 -5.65 -3.84
C THR A 111 20.16 -5.79 -2.59
N ARG A 112 21.49 -5.78 -2.73
CA ARG A 112 22.40 -5.82 -1.57
C ARG A 112 22.21 -4.62 -0.62
N SER A 113 21.79 -3.47 -1.14
CA SER A 113 21.49 -2.27 -0.35
C SER A 113 20.03 -2.19 0.11
N ALA A 114 19.11 -2.87 -0.57
CA ALA A 114 17.68 -2.86 -0.28
C ALA A 114 17.16 -4.22 0.21
N SER A 115 17.79 -4.78 1.25
CA SER A 115 17.35 -6.06 1.85
C SER A 115 15.95 -5.96 2.49
N TYR A 116 15.51 -4.76 2.84
CA TYR A 116 14.18 -4.47 3.38
C TYR A 116 13.05 -4.55 2.33
N ALA A 117 13.37 -4.64 1.03
CA ALA A 117 12.40 -4.60 -0.07
C ALA A 117 11.31 -5.68 0.05
N ALA A 118 11.67 -6.90 0.45
CA ALA A 118 10.70 -7.99 0.62
C ALA A 118 9.65 -7.68 1.69
N ARG A 119 10.08 -7.08 2.83
CA ARG A 119 9.18 -6.66 3.91
C ARG A 119 8.27 -5.52 3.44
N VAL A 120 8.81 -4.53 2.73
CA VAL A 120 8.01 -3.43 2.18
C VAL A 120 6.99 -3.96 1.18
N ASN A 121 7.36 -4.88 0.28
CA ASN A 121 6.44 -5.52 -0.66
C ASN A 121 5.29 -6.23 0.04
N LEU A 122 5.55 -6.93 1.15
CA LEU A 122 4.50 -7.54 1.97
C LEU A 122 3.50 -6.50 2.49
N HIS A 123 3.99 -5.42 3.09
CA HIS A 123 3.13 -4.37 3.61
C HIS A 123 2.33 -3.67 2.49
N LEU A 124 2.94 -3.46 1.32
CA LEU A 124 2.26 -2.90 0.15
C LEU A 124 1.15 -3.81 -0.35
N ALA A 125 1.44 -5.09 -0.57
CA ALA A 125 0.46 -6.06 -1.05
C ALA A 125 -0.74 -6.15 -0.09
N LYS A 126 -0.50 -6.18 1.23
CA LYS A 126 -1.58 -6.19 2.24
C LYS A 126 -2.37 -4.89 2.27
N SER A 127 -1.68 -3.74 2.28
CA SER A 127 -2.32 -2.42 2.40
C SER A 127 -3.19 -2.08 1.19
N LEU A 128 -2.77 -2.53 0.00
CA LEU A 128 -3.52 -2.35 -1.25
C LEU A 128 -4.58 -3.44 -1.48
N ASP A 129 -4.72 -4.38 -0.55
CA ASP A 129 -5.54 -5.58 -0.68
C ASP A 129 -5.26 -6.32 -2.02
N ALA A 130 -4.00 -6.34 -2.45
CA ALA A 130 -3.66 -6.79 -3.81
C ALA A 130 -3.52 -8.31 -3.90
N GLU A 131 -3.79 -8.86 -5.09
CA GLU A 131 -3.47 -10.24 -5.42
C GLU A 131 -2.03 -10.33 -5.94
N VAL A 132 -1.26 -11.22 -5.35
CA VAL A 132 0.18 -11.32 -5.57
C VAL A 132 0.48 -12.27 -6.72
N ILE A 133 1.28 -11.78 -7.67
CA ILE A 133 1.90 -12.57 -8.73
C ILE A 133 3.41 -12.54 -8.51
N LEU A 134 4.00 -13.70 -8.28
CA LEU A 134 5.44 -13.82 -8.14
C LEU A 134 6.12 -13.80 -9.52
N VAL A 135 7.30 -13.19 -9.61
CA VAL A 135 8.13 -13.23 -10.81
C VAL A 135 9.48 -13.83 -10.45
N SER A 136 9.83 -14.93 -11.11
CA SER A 136 11.07 -15.65 -10.87
C SER A 136 11.82 -15.90 -12.17
N ALA A 137 13.14 -16.06 -12.07
CA ALA A 137 13.99 -16.46 -13.18
C ALA A 137 14.76 -17.74 -12.78
N PRO A 138 14.64 -18.84 -13.54
CA PRO A 138 15.35 -20.09 -13.23
C PRO A 138 16.87 -19.98 -13.32
N GLU A 139 17.37 -19.08 -14.17
CA GLU A 139 18.78 -18.99 -14.55
C GLU A 139 19.35 -20.35 -14.99
N ASN A 140 20.28 -20.93 -14.20
CA ASN A 140 20.89 -22.24 -14.42
C ASN A 140 20.57 -23.22 -13.26
N GLU A 141 19.55 -22.92 -12.46
CA GLU A 141 19.19 -23.72 -11.28
C GLU A 141 18.47 -25.02 -11.66
N VAL A 142 18.52 -25.99 -10.75
CA VAL A 142 17.71 -27.22 -10.83
C VAL A 142 16.27 -26.88 -10.47
N LEU A 143 15.30 -27.54 -11.13
CA LEU A 143 13.86 -27.25 -10.95
C LEU A 143 13.37 -27.36 -9.49
N ALA A 144 13.99 -28.23 -8.68
CA ALA A 144 13.66 -28.37 -7.28
C ALA A 144 14.01 -27.11 -6.47
N ASP A 145 15.17 -26.50 -6.72
CA ASP A 145 15.63 -25.28 -6.05
C ASP A 145 14.75 -24.09 -6.44
N LEU A 146 14.43 -23.96 -7.73
CA LEU A 146 13.48 -22.97 -8.22
C LEU A 146 12.12 -23.10 -7.52
N SER A 147 11.58 -24.32 -7.44
CA SER A 147 10.31 -24.58 -6.75
C SER A 147 10.38 -24.18 -5.28
N GLY A 148 11.45 -24.55 -4.57
CA GLY A 148 11.65 -24.19 -3.17
C GLY A 148 11.73 -22.68 -2.96
N ARG A 149 12.45 -21.95 -3.83
CA ARG A 149 12.52 -20.49 -3.78
C ARG A 149 11.16 -19.84 -3.99
N VAL A 150 10.40 -20.28 -4.99
CA VAL A 150 9.04 -19.76 -5.24
C VAL A 150 8.12 -20.02 -4.04
N GLU A 151 8.20 -21.22 -3.45
CA GLU A 151 7.42 -21.56 -2.27
C GLU A 151 7.77 -20.68 -1.07
N LEU A 152 9.06 -20.50 -0.76
CA LEU A 152 9.51 -19.61 0.33
C LEU A 152 9.02 -18.18 0.14
N GLN A 153 9.07 -17.66 -1.08
CA GLN A 153 8.58 -16.32 -1.38
C GLN A 153 7.05 -16.23 -1.28
N ALA A 154 6.32 -17.26 -1.70
CA ALA A 154 4.88 -17.33 -1.51
C ALA A 154 4.48 -17.32 -0.02
N GLN A 155 5.26 -17.99 0.85
CA GLN A 155 5.03 -17.99 2.31
C GLN A 155 5.07 -16.59 2.92
N LEU A 156 5.87 -15.67 2.39
CA LEU A 156 5.89 -14.29 2.87
C LEU A 156 4.53 -13.60 2.72
N PHE A 157 3.73 -14.00 1.72
CA PHE A 157 2.43 -13.42 1.38
C PHE A 157 1.23 -14.26 1.86
N GLY A 158 1.41 -15.18 2.82
CA GLY A 158 0.34 -16.05 3.33
C GLY A 158 0.43 -17.49 2.83
N GLY A 159 1.34 -17.78 1.90
CA GLY A 159 1.62 -19.11 1.39
C GLY A 159 0.83 -19.46 0.12
N PRO A 160 1.18 -20.59 -0.53
CA PRO A 160 0.61 -20.97 -1.83
C PRO A 160 -0.88 -21.36 -1.79
N LYS A 161 -1.42 -21.57 -0.60
CA LYS A 161 -2.85 -21.87 -0.39
C LYS A 161 -3.66 -20.60 -0.10
N ASP A 162 -3.01 -19.46 0.11
CA ASP A 162 -3.71 -18.21 0.28
C ASP A 162 -4.33 -17.80 -1.07
N PRO A 163 -5.65 -17.56 -1.13
CA PRO A 163 -6.33 -17.23 -2.38
C PRO A 163 -5.87 -15.90 -3.01
N LYS A 164 -5.12 -15.05 -2.28
CA LYS A 164 -4.51 -13.84 -2.82
C LYS A 164 -3.16 -14.10 -3.47
N VAL A 165 -2.51 -15.25 -3.24
CA VAL A 165 -1.24 -15.60 -3.87
C VAL A 165 -1.53 -16.44 -5.12
N LEU A 166 -1.70 -15.76 -6.26
CA LEU A 166 -2.25 -16.36 -7.47
C LEU A 166 -1.32 -17.36 -8.14
N GLY A 167 -0.02 -17.10 -8.09
CA GLY A 167 0.91 -17.85 -8.91
C GLY A 167 2.26 -17.22 -9.14
N VAL A 168 2.98 -17.80 -10.09
CA VAL A 168 4.30 -17.38 -10.55
C VAL A 168 4.34 -17.21 -12.07
N ILE A 169 5.05 -16.19 -12.51
CA ILE A 169 5.52 -16.01 -13.89
C ILE A 169 7.01 -16.33 -13.92
N LEU A 170 7.41 -17.28 -14.76
CA LEU A 170 8.81 -17.62 -14.96
C LEU A 170 9.37 -16.86 -16.15
N ASN A 171 10.31 -15.97 -15.89
CA ASN A 171 10.98 -15.16 -16.90
C ASN A 171 12.35 -15.75 -17.27
N LYS A 172 12.84 -15.44 -18.46
CA LYS A 172 14.19 -15.79 -18.94
C LYS A 172 14.48 -17.31 -18.86
N VAL A 173 13.50 -18.15 -19.16
CA VAL A 173 13.66 -19.62 -19.12
C VAL A 173 14.62 -20.06 -20.23
N ARG A 174 15.74 -20.70 -19.85
CA ARG A 174 16.74 -21.25 -20.77
C ARG A 174 16.53 -22.77 -20.88
N THR A 175 15.97 -23.23 -22.00
CA THR A 175 15.79 -24.66 -22.27
C THR A 175 15.77 -24.91 -23.76
N GLU A 176 16.19 -26.12 -24.17
CA GLU A 176 16.06 -26.62 -25.54
C GLU A 176 14.67 -27.21 -25.82
N GLU A 177 13.90 -27.49 -24.76
CA GLU A 177 12.54 -28.02 -24.83
C GLU A 177 11.53 -26.93 -25.19
N SER A 178 10.34 -27.33 -25.66
CA SER A 178 9.21 -26.40 -25.75
C SER A 178 8.77 -25.91 -24.37
N MET A 179 8.22 -24.71 -24.28
CA MET A 179 7.75 -24.15 -23.01
C MET A 179 6.64 -25.01 -22.37
N GLU A 180 5.84 -25.69 -23.18
CA GLU A 180 4.78 -26.60 -22.71
C GLU A 180 5.36 -27.83 -22.00
N VAL A 181 6.42 -28.42 -22.56
CA VAL A 181 7.12 -29.57 -21.96
C VAL A 181 7.83 -29.14 -20.69
N PHE A 182 8.53 -28.00 -20.72
CA PHE A 182 9.18 -27.43 -19.54
C PHE A 182 8.18 -27.17 -18.40
N ALA A 183 7.04 -26.55 -18.71
CA ALA A 183 5.98 -26.28 -17.74
C ALA A 183 5.40 -27.56 -17.14
N SER A 184 5.22 -28.61 -17.95
CA SER A 184 4.72 -29.92 -17.49
C SER A 184 5.71 -30.58 -16.54
N ARG A 185 6.99 -30.60 -16.89
CA ARG A 185 8.06 -31.13 -16.01
C ARG A 185 8.17 -30.34 -14.71
N LEU A 186 8.06 -29.01 -14.76
CA LEU A 186 8.07 -28.20 -13.53
C LEU A 186 6.89 -28.56 -12.61
N LYS A 187 5.68 -28.77 -13.15
CA LYS A 187 4.52 -29.24 -12.38
C LYS A 187 4.74 -30.64 -11.79
N GLU A 188 5.46 -31.50 -12.48
CA GLU A 188 5.86 -32.81 -11.93
C GLU A 188 6.86 -32.67 -10.77
N HIS A 189 7.77 -31.69 -10.79
CA HIS A 189 8.73 -31.51 -9.70
C HIS A 189 8.26 -30.60 -8.57
N SER A 190 7.19 -29.82 -8.78
CA SER A 190 6.69 -28.83 -7.82
C SER A 190 5.33 -29.25 -7.24
N PRO A 191 5.27 -29.70 -5.97
CA PRO A 191 3.99 -29.99 -5.29
C PRO A 191 3.05 -28.79 -5.28
N LEU A 192 3.62 -27.59 -5.18
CA LEU A 192 2.92 -26.31 -5.13
C LEU A 192 2.12 -26.02 -6.41
N LEU A 193 2.60 -26.42 -7.59
CA LEU A 193 1.90 -26.22 -8.85
C LEU A 193 0.87 -27.32 -9.19
N ARG A 194 0.76 -28.36 -8.36
CA ARG A 194 -0.18 -29.48 -8.58
C ARG A 194 -1.55 -29.26 -7.94
N SER A 195 -1.65 -28.49 -6.85
CA SER A 195 -2.92 -28.35 -6.11
C SER A 195 -3.97 -27.53 -6.85
N GLY A 196 -3.55 -26.69 -7.81
CA GLY A 196 -4.43 -25.81 -8.58
C GLY A 196 -4.70 -24.45 -7.91
N ASP A 197 -4.37 -24.31 -6.63
CA ASP A 197 -4.51 -23.07 -5.85
C ASP A 197 -3.47 -22.01 -6.26
N PHE A 198 -2.26 -22.47 -6.58
CA PHE A 198 -1.15 -21.64 -7.07
C PHE A 198 -0.82 -21.99 -8.51
N ARG A 199 -0.82 -21.01 -9.42
CA ARG A 199 -0.71 -21.24 -10.86
C ARG A 199 0.65 -20.84 -11.45
N LEU A 200 1.04 -21.54 -12.49
CA LEU A 200 2.07 -21.08 -13.42
C LEU A 200 1.38 -20.20 -14.48
N LEU A 201 1.49 -18.88 -14.34
CA LEU A 201 0.77 -17.89 -15.16
C LEU A 201 1.46 -17.57 -16.49
N GLY A 202 2.73 -17.95 -16.61
CA GLY A 202 3.48 -17.85 -17.87
C GLY A 202 4.91 -18.36 -17.74
N CYS A 203 5.44 -18.84 -18.87
CA CYS A 203 6.84 -19.22 -19.05
C CYS A 203 7.41 -18.45 -20.24
N ILE A 204 8.22 -17.43 -19.97
CA ILE A 204 8.82 -16.57 -20.99
C ILE A 204 10.21 -17.14 -21.34
N PRO A 205 10.42 -17.61 -22.58
CA PRO A 205 11.71 -18.13 -23.00
C PRO A 205 12.76 -17.02 -23.06
N TYR A 206 14.00 -17.35 -22.72
CA TYR A 206 15.12 -16.42 -22.91
C TYR A 206 15.41 -16.23 -24.41
N ARG A 207 15.37 -14.97 -24.88
CA ARG A 207 15.89 -14.56 -26.18
C ARG A 207 17.01 -13.54 -26.01
N ALA A 208 18.15 -13.81 -26.64
CA ALA A 208 19.32 -12.94 -26.56
C ALA A 208 19.05 -11.55 -27.14
N GLU A 209 18.32 -11.48 -28.25
CA GLU A 209 17.96 -10.25 -28.97
C GLU A 209 17.17 -9.26 -28.09
N LEU A 210 16.27 -9.76 -27.24
CA LEU A 210 15.47 -8.95 -26.33
C LEU A 210 16.29 -8.35 -25.17
N ASN A 211 17.51 -8.83 -24.96
CA ASN A 211 18.44 -8.34 -23.93
C ASN A 211 19.63 -7.59 -24.53
N ALA A 212 19.65 -7.40 -25.86
CA ALA A 212 20.78 -6.82 -26.57
C ALA A 212 20.73 -5.28 -26.53
N PRO A 213 21.66 -4.61 -25.83
CA PRO A 213 21.74 -3.14 -25.84
C PRO A 213 22.17 -2.63 -27.23
N ARG A 214 21.82 -1.39 -27.55
CA ARG A 214 22.34 -0.71 -28.74
C ARG A 214 23.83 -0.44 -28.55
N THR A 215 24.59 -0.36 -29.63
CA THR A 215 26.02 -0.05 -29.54
C THR A 215 26.25 1.34 -28.94
N ARG A 216 25.33 2.29 -29.14
CA ARG A 216 25.35 3.58 -28.43
C ARG A 216 25.22 3.41 -26.92
N ASP A 217 24.30 2.57 -26.44
CA ASP A 217 24.14 2.31 -24.99
C ASP A 217 25.43 1.73 -24.38
N VAL A 218 26.11 0.85 -25.13
CA VAL A 218 27.42 0.32 -24.73
C VAL A 218 28.47 1.43 -24.64
N ALA A 219 28.50 2.35 -25.62
CA ALA A 219 29.42 3.48 -25.61
C ALA A 219 29.20 4.39 -24.39
N GLU A 220 27.95 4.74 -24.11
CA GLU A 220 27.57 5.61 -22.98
C GLU A 220 27.94 4.96 -21.63
N LEU A 221 27.56 3.69 -21.42
CA LEU A 221 27.82 2.99 -20.16
C LEU A 221 29.32 2.73 -19.91
N LEU A 222 30.13 2.62 -20.96
CA LEU A 222 31.58 2.48 -20.83
C LEU A 222 32.32 3.83 -20.74
N GLY A 223 31.64 4.95 -21.01
CA GLY A 223 32.28 6.25 -21.22
C GLY A 223 33.24 6.23 -22.41
N ALA A 224 32.89 5.49 -23.46
CA ALA A 224 33.75 5.28 -24.63
C ALA A 224 33.80 6.53 -25.53
N GLN A 225 34.98 6.80 -26.09
CA GLN A 225 35.12 7.76 -27.17
C GLN A 225 34.57 7.16 -28.47
N VAL A 226 33.64 7.86 -29.12
CA VAL A 226 33.10 7.46 -30.42
C VAL A 226 34.04 7.95 -31.52
N LEU A 227 34.79 7.03 -32.13
CA LEU A 227 35.68 7.34 -33.26
C LEU A 227 34.93 7.35 -34.59
N ASN A 228 33.95 6.46 -34.74
CA ASN A 228 32.98 6.48 -35.83
C ASN A 228 31.62 6.04 -35.28
N ALA A 229 30.60 6.89 -35.37
CA ALA A 229 29.26 6.55 -34.90
C ALA A 229 28.63 5.43 -35.75
N GLY A 230 28.78 5.49 -37.08
CA GLY A 230 28.12 4.55 -37.98
C GLY A 230 26.62 4.43 -37.66
N ASP A 231 26.11 3.21 -37.63
CA ASP A 231 24.70 2.92 -37.30
C ASP A 231 24.52 2.53 -35.81
N TYR A 232 25.38 3.00 -34.90
CA TYR A 232 25.39 2.58 -33.48
C TYR A 232 24.07 2.77 -32.71
N ASP A 233 23.15 3.62 -33.20
CA ASP A 233 21.80 3.82 -32.65
C ASP A 233 20.89 2.64 -32.94
N GLN A 234 21.17 1.87 -33.99
CA GLN A 234 20.34 0.76 -34.47
C GLN A 234 21.02 -0.59 -34.24
N ARG A 235 22.35 -0.67 -34.32
CA ARG A 235 23.07 -1.94 -34.14
C ARG A 235 22.98 -2.40 -32.70
N ARG A 236 22.68 -3.70 -32.51
CA ARG A 236 22.53 -4.32 -31.20
C ARG A 236 23.66 -5.29 -30.90
N MET A 237 24.20 -5.21 -29.69
CA MET A 237 25.24 -6.12 -29.21
C MET A 237 24.59 -7.38 -28.63
N THR A 238 24.66 -8.49 -29.36
CA THR A 238 24.20 -9.81 -28.89
C THR A 238 25.33 -10.65 -28.31
N ARG A 239 26.57 -10.42 -28.78
CA ARG A 239 27.75 -11.20 -28.36
C ARG A 239 29.01 -10.35 -28.36
N ILE A 240 29.90 -10.63 -27.41
CA ILE A 240 31.22 -9.99 -27.29
C ILE A 240 32.29 -11.00 -27.69
N ILE A 241 33.27 -10.56 -28.49
CA ILE A 241 34.44 -11.36 -28.83
C ILE A 241 35.70 -10.55 -28.54
N ILE A 242 36.57 -11.11 -27.70
CA ILE A 242 37.87 -10.52 -27.36
C ILE A 242 38.92 -11.15 -28.27
N CYS A 243 39.54 -10.32 -29.12
CA CYS A 243 40.49 -10.78 -30.12
C CYS A 243 41.90 -10.97 -29.53
N ALA A 244 42.14 -12.17 -29.00
CA ALA A 244 43.47 -12.63 -28.59
C ALA A 244 44.14 -13.57 -29.63
N ARG A 245 43.40 -14.01 -30.65
CA ARG A 245 43.87 -14.95 -31.68
C ARG A 245 44.21 -14.24 -33.00
N THR A 246 44.84 -14.97 -33.92
CA THR A 246 45.09 -14.52 -35.29
C THR A 246 43.79 -14.32 -36.08
N VAL A 247 43.86 -13.58 -37.20
CA VAL A 247 42.71 -13.31 -38.09
C VAL A 247 42.03 -14.61 -38.54
N LEU A 248 42.80 -15.63 -38.94
CA LEU A 248 42.28 -16.92 -39.40
C LEU A 248 41.27 -17.55 -38.42
N ASN A 249 41.53 -17.42 -37.12
CA ASN A 249 40.67 -17.98 -36.07
C ASN A 249 39.58 -17.00 -35.59
N THR A 250 39.61 -15.75 -36.06
CA THR A 250 38.66 -14.70 -35.70
C THR A 250 37.54 -14.59 -36.73
N VAL A 251 37.85 -14.74 -38.03
CA VAL A 251 36.87 -14.59 -39.13
C VAL A 251 35.61 -15.43 -38.94
N PRO A 252 35.65 -16.73 -38.54
CA PRO A 252 34.43 -17.52 -38.34
C PRO A 252 33.52 -16.99 -37.22
N LEU A 253 34.04 -16.13 -36.35
CA LEU A 253 33.33 -15.53 -35.23
C LEU A 253 32.71 -14.17 -35.59
N LEU A 254 33.09 -13.55 -36.71
CA LEU A 254 32.52 -12.29 -37.18
C LEU A 254 31.12 -12.54 -37.74
N LYS A 255 30.11 -12.37 -36.88
CA LYS A 255 28.70 -12.67 -37.14
C LYS A 255 27.82 -11.46 -36.80
N PRO A 256 26.57 -11.39 -37.31
CA PRO A 256 25.61 -10.36 -36.93
C PRO A 256 25.56 -10.12 -35.41
N GLY A 257 25.57 -8.84 -35.00
CA GLY A 257 25.45 -8.43 -33.60
C GLY A 257 26.68 -8.66 -32.72
N VAL A 258 27.82 -9.05 -33.30
CA VAL A 258 29.09 -9.19 -32.57
C VAL A 258 29.75 -7.83 -32.34
N LEU A 259 30.06 -7.52 -31.07
CA LEU A 259 31.00 -6.47 -30.70
C LEU A 259 32.41 -7.07 -30.61
N VAL A 260 33.29 -6.63 -31.49
CA VAL A 260 34.69 -7.08 -31.52
C VAL A 260 35.51 -6.17 -30.62
N VAL A 261 36.19 -6.75 -29.63
CA VAL A 261 37.02 -6.05 -28.66
C VAL A 261 38.49 -6.37 -28.93
N THR A 262 39.31 -5.36 -29.21
CA THR A 262 40.73 -5.56 -29.54
C THR A 262 41.57 -4.33 -29.17
N PRO A 263 42.86 -4.48 -28.84
CA PRO A 263 43.77 -3.34 -28.72
C PRO A 263 43.84 -2.53 -30.02
N GLY A 264 43.99 -1.20 -29.93
CA GLY A 264 44.00 -0.33 -31.10
C GLY A 264 45.20 -0.48 -32.05
N ASP A 265 46.25 -1.17 -31.63
CA ASP A 265 47.42 -1.55 -32.44
C ASP A 265 47.26 -2.90 -33.15
N ARG A 266 46.10 -3.58 -33.03
CA ARG A 266 45.78 -4.81 -33.76
C ARG A 266 45.24 -4.51 -35.16
N ASP A 267 46.09 -3.92 -35.99
CA ASP A 267 45.78 -3.52 -37.36
C ASP A 267 45.19 -4.67 -38.20
N ASP A 268 45.70 -5.89 -38.01
CA ASP A 268 45.23 -7.11 -38.68
C ASP A 268 43.75 -7.40 -38.40
N ILE A 269 43.31 -7.23 -37.15
CA ILE A 269 41.93 -7.44 -36.73
C ILE A 269 41.04 -6.29 -37.22
N ILE A 270 41.51 -5.05 -37.12
CA ILE A 270 40.78 -3.86 -37.58
C ILE A 270 40.45 -3.98 -39.07
N LEU A 271 41.43 -4.38 -39.89
CA LEU A 271 41.24 -4.62 -41.32
C LEU A 271 40.27 -5.78 -41.60
N ALA A 272 40.41 -6.90 -40.88
CA ALA A 272 39.52 -8.05 -41.04
C ALA A 272 38.06 -7.74 -40.69
N VAL A 273 37.83 -7.01 -39.60
CA VAL A 273 36.52 -6.53 -39.16
C VAL A 273 35.92 -5.58 -40.19
N SER A 274 36.73 -4.66 -40.72
CA SER A 274 36.29 -3.71 -41.73
C SER A 274 35.89 -4.41 -43.04
N LEU A 275 36.67 -5.39 -43.49
CA LEU A 275 36.33 -6.22 -44.66
C LEU A 275 35.04 -7.03 -44.44
N ALA A 276 34.85 -7.60 -43.24
CA ALA A 276 33.61 -8.31 -42.92
C ALA A 276 32.39 -7.38 -42.96
N ALA A 277 32.52 -6.17 -42.44
CA ALA A 277 31.45 -5.16 -42.49
C ALA A 277 31.14 -4.71 -43.93
N ILE A 278 32.15 -4.47 -44.76
CA ILE A 278 31.98 -4.14 -46.20
C ILE A 278 31.26 -5.27 -46.94
N ASN A 279 31.55 -6.53 -46.59
CA ASN A 279 30.88 -7.70 -47.16
C ASN A 279 29.46 -7.94 -46.59
N GLY A 280 28.90 -6.97 -45.88
CA GLY A 280 27.51 -6.98 -45.43
C GLY A 280 27.27 -7.71 -44.11
N VAL A 281 28.30 -8.04 -43.32
CA VAL A 281 28.10 -8.58 -41.97
C VAL A 281 27.74 -7.43 -41.01
N PRO A 282 26.52 -7.39 -40.43
CA PRO A 282 26.09 -6.32 -39.54
C PRO A 282 26.66 -6.55 -38.13
N LEU A 283 27.97 -6.36 -37.98
CA LEU A 283 28.67 -6.38 -36.69
C LEU A 283 28.10 -5.27 -35.78
N ALA A 284 27.96 -5.54 -34.48
CA ALA A 284 27.52 -4.53 -33.52
C ALA A 284 28.50 -3.34 -33.48
N GLY A 285 29.80 -3.62 -33.56
CA GLY A 285 30.84 -2.60 -33.66
C GLY A 285 32.23 -3.16 -33.39
N LEU A 286 33.19 -2.25 -33.44
CA LEU A 286 34.59 -2.46 -33.06
C LEU A 286 34.91 -1.59 -31.84
N LEU A 287 35.32 -2.21 -30.73
CA LEU A 287 35.73 -1.54 -29.51
C LEU A 287 37.24 -1.68 -29.30
N LEU A 288 37.93 -0.56 -29.38
CA LEU A 288 39.37 -0.45 -29.21
C LEU A 288 39.72 -0.22 -27.74
N THR A 289 40.68 -0.98 -27.22
CA THR A 289 41.10 -0.91 -25.82
C THR A 289 42.44 -0.19 -25.67
N SER A 290 42.74 0.24 -24.43
CA SER A 290 44.01 0.85 -24.01
C SER A 290 44.29 2.26 -24.56
N ASP A 291 43.25 3.02 -24.96
CA ASP A 291 43.36 4.35 -25.62
C ASP A 291 44.29 4.39 -26.85
N THR A 292 44.66 3.22 -27.38
CA THR A 292 45.46 3.14 -28.59
C THR A 292 44.55 3.49 -29.77
N VAL A 293 44.85 4.57 -30.48
CA VAL A 293 44.15 4.94 -31.71
C VAL A 293 44.88 4.28 -32.90
N PRO A 294 44.16 3.67 -33.85
CA PRO A 294 44.80 3.04 -35.01
C PRO A 294 45.53 4.06 -35.88
N ASP A 295 46.59 3.64 -36.57
CA ASP A 295 47.34 4.51 -37.48
C ASP A 295 46.39 5.10 -38.55
N PRO A 296 46.46 6.41 -38.86
CA PRO A 296 45.59 7.04 -39.85
C PRO A 296 45.60 6.34 -41.21
N ARG A 297 46.71 5.72 -41.62
CA ARG A 297 46.83 4.97 -42.87
C ARG A 297 46.02 3.67 -42.84
N ILE A 298 45.87 3.05 -41.67
CA ILE A 298 45.00 1.87 -41.47
C ILE A 298 43.54 2.29 -41.50
N LEU A 299 43.19 3.39 -40.83
CA LEU A 299 41.82 3.94 -40.89
C LEU A 299 41.40 4.30 -42.31
N GLU A 300 42.34 4.78 -43.14
CA GLU A 300 42.09 5.07 -44.55
C GLU A 300 41.68 3.81 -45.34
N LEU A 301 42.36 2.68 -45.10
CA LEU A 301 41.99 1.39 -45.71
C LEU A 301 40.62 0.90 -45.24
N CYS A 302 40.24 1.25 -44.01
CA CYS A 302 38.95 0.88 -43.42
C CYS A 302 37.81 1.84 -43.79
N ARG A 303 38.08 2.93 -44.53
CA ARG A 303 37.11 4.01 -44.82
C ARG A 303 35.80 3.49 -45.41
N GLY A 304 35.86 2.50 -46.30
CA GLY A 304 34.66 1.88 -46.89
C GLY A 304 33.74 1.23 -45.85
N ALA A 305 34.30 0.61 -44.82
CA ALA A 305 33.54 0.00 -43.72
C ALA A 305 32.93 1.06 -42.80
N LEU A 306 33.68 2.11 -42.50
CA LEU A 306 33.22 3.23 -41.69
C LEU A 306 32.03 3.94 -42.34
N GLN A 307 32.11 4.16 -43.67
CA GLN A 307 31.03 4.73 -44.47
C GLN A 307 29.84 3.78 -44.63
N ALA A 308 30.07 2.47 -44.62
CA ALA A 308 29.03 1.43 -44.58
C ALA A 308 28.41 1.24 -43.17
N GLY A 309 28.65 2.20 -42.25
CA GLY A 309 27.96 2.27 -40.96
C GLY A 309 28.55 1.44 -39.83
N LEU A 310 29.79 0.93 -39.95
CA LEU A 310 30.46 0.19 -38.86
C LEU A 310 30.78 1.11 -37.67
N PRO A 311 30.21 0.89 -36.47
CA PRO A 311 30.58 1.67 -35.30
C PRO A 311 31.99 1.34 -34.82
N VAL A 312 32.77 2.37 -34.48
CA VAL A 312 34.10 2.24 -33.88
C VAL A 312 34.18 3.08 -32.62
N LEU A 313 34.46 2.42 -31.50
CA LEU A 313 34.53 2.97 -30.16
C LEU A 313 35.93 2.77 -29.59
N SER A 314 36.35 3.61 -28.66
CA SER A 314 37.62 3.46 -27.93
C SER A 314 37.43 3.69 -26.43
N VAL A 315 38.14 2.91 -25.61
CA VAL A 315 38.19 3.04 -24.15
C VAL A 315 39.62 2.95 -23.64
N SER A 316 39.86 3.62 -22.52
CA SER A 316 41.17 3.68 -21.87
C SER A 316 41.56 2.41 -21.13
N SER A 317 40.56 1.60 -20.74
CA SER A 317 40.79 0.33 -20.07
C SER A 317 41.41 -0.72 -20.99
N GLY A 318 42.27 -1.57 -20.43
CA GLY A 318 42.80 -2.74 -21.13
C GLY A 318 41.71 -3.76 -21.47
N SER A 319 42.04 -4.74 -22.32
CA SER A 319 41.06 -5.72 -22.83
C SER A 319 40.37 -6.56 -21.75
N TYR A 320 41.09 -6.93 -20.68
CA TYR A 320 40.53 -7.71 -19.57
C TYR A 320 39.51 -6.90 -18.75
N ASP A 321 39.87 -5.69 -18.32
CA ASP A 321 38.98 -4.82 -17.55
C ASP A 321 37.75 -4.40 -18.36
N THR A 322 37.95 -4.12 -19.65
CA THR A 322 36.87 -3.81 -20.58
C THR A 322 35.89 -4.97 -20.71
N ALA A 323 36.39 -6.21 -20.82
CA ALA A 323 35.54 -7.40 -20.87
C ALA A 323 34.72 -7.59 -19.59
N ASN A 324 35.32 -7.36 -18.42
CA ASN A 324 34.61 -7.41 -17.14
C ASN A 324 33.51 -6.35 -17.06
N ARG A 325 33.80 -5.10 -17.47
CA ARG A 325 32.79 -4.03 -17.52
C ARG A 325 31.65 -4.35 -18.49
N LEU A 326 31.98 -4.87 -19.68
CA LEU A 326 31.00 -5.30 -20.67
C LEU A 326 30.06 -6.39 -20.13
N ASN A 327 30.59 -7.35 -19.36
CA ASN A 327 29.79 -8.41 -18.74
C ASN A 327 28.87 -7.89 -17.63
N GLN A 328 29.27 -6.80 -16.96
CA GLN A 328 28.55 -6.15 -15.86
C GLN A 328 27.64 -4.99 -16.31
N LEU A 329 27.53 -4.73 -17.62
CA LEU A 329 26.67 -3.66 -18.12
C LEU A 329 25.24 -3.81 -17.62
N ASN A 330 24.61 -2.66 -17.35
CA ASN A 330 23.17 -2.62 -17.12
C ASN A 330 22.45 -3.07 -18.40
N LYS A 331 21.77 -4.23 -18.32
CA LYS A 331 21.03 -4.82 -19.44
C LYS A 331 19.55 -4.47 -19.42
N GLU A 332 19.11 -3.56 -18.56
CA GLU A 332 17.75 -3.08 -18.59
C GLU A 332 17.44 -2.30 -19.89
N ILE A 333 16.17 -1.98 -20.08
CA ILE A 333 15.69 -1.29 -21.27
C ILE A 333 15.93 0.21 -21.05
N PRO A 334 16.74 0.89 -21.89
CA PRO A 334 16.83 2.34 -21.86
C PRO A 334 15.46 2.98 -22.10
N ILE A 335 15.15 4.09 -21.42
CA ILE A 335 13.84 4.75 -21.53
C ILE A 335 13.50 5.25 -22.95
N ASP A 336 14.51 5.43 -23.79
CA ASP A 336 14.37 5.88 -25.17
C ASP A 336 14.43 4.73 -26.20
N ASP A 337 14.71 3.48 -25.79
CA ASP A 337 14.70 2.30 -26.67
C ASP A 337 13.27 1.75 -26.83
N ARG A 338 12.42 2.53 -27.50
CA ARG A 338 11.00 2.18 -27.72
C ARG A 338 10.83 0.86 -28.47
N GLU A 339 11.68 0.61 -29.47
CA GLU A 339 11.61 -0.62 -30.28
C GLU A 339 11.78 -1.86 -29.39
N ARG A 340 12.80 -1.86 -28.52
CA ARG A 340 13.02 -2.97 -27.59
C ARG A 340 11.90 -3.09 -26.56
N ALA A 341 11.38 -1.97 -26.06
CA ALA A 341 10.26 -1.97 -25.14
C ALA A 341 9.02 -2.64 -25.74
N GLU A 342 8.62 -2.27 -26.97
CA GLU A 342 7.48 -2.89 -27.68
C GLU A 342 7.72 -4.38 -27.96
N ASN A 343 8.90 -4.74 -28.48
CA ASN A 343 9.23 -6.14 -28.79
C ASN A 343 9.19 -7.03 -27.54
N ILE A 344 9.72 -6.56 -26.41
CA ILE A 344 9.65 -7.28 -25.14
C ILE A 344 8.21 -7.38 -24.66
N THR A 345 7.46 -6.28 -24.74
CA THR A 345 6.06 -6.21 -24.31
C THR A 345 5.21 -7.25 -25.03
N ASP A 346 5.29 -7.29 -26.36
CA ASP A 346 4.54 -8.23 -27.18
C ASP A 346 4.97 -9.67 -26.97
N PHE A 347 6.27 -9.89 -26.84
CA PHE A 347 6.83 -11.22 -26.60
C PHE A 347 6.44 -11.77 -25.24
N VAL A 348 6.51 -10.98 -24.17
CA VAL A 348 6.05 -11.42 -22.84
C VAL A 348 4.54 -11.68 -22.89
N ALA A 349 3.76 -10.75 -23.46
CA ALA A 349 2.31 -10.87 -23.52
C ALA A 349 1.83 -12.14 -24.22
N SER A 350 2.55 -12.60 -25.26
CA SER A 350 2.21 -13.84 -25.98
C SER A 350 2.47 -15.13 -25.19
N HIS A 351 3.12 -15.06 -24.03
CA HIS A 351 3.45 -16.22 -23.18
C HIS A 351 2.73 -16.21 -21.83
N LEU A 352 1.84 -15.24 -21.60
CA LEU A 352 0.99 -15.16 -20.39
C LEU A 352 -0.39 -15.79 -20.67
N ASP A 353 -1.00 -16.38 -19.65
CA ASP A 353 -2.36 -16.92 -19.73
C ASP A 353 -3.41 -15.78 -19.71
N ALA A 354 -3.63 -15.18 -20.88
CA ALA A 354 -4.53 -14.05 -21.07
C ALA A 354 -5.99 -14.37 -20.68
N ASN A 355 -6.45 -15.57 -21.01
CA ASN A 355 -7.83 -15.99 -20.73
C ASN A 355 -8.08 -16.08 -19.23
N TRP A 356 -7.16 -16.69 -18.49
CA TRP A 356 -7.29 -16.80 -17.05
C TRP A 356 -7.20 -15.44 -16.35
N LEU A 357 -6.25 -14.59 -16.75
CA LEU A 357 -6.10 -13.24 -16.19
C LEU A 357 -7.36 -12.39 -16.39
N HIS A 358 -7.98 -12.47 -17.57
CA HIS A 358 -9.25 -11.80 -17.86
C HIS A 358 -10.40 -12.33 -16.99
N GLN A 359 -10.54 -13.65 -16.90
CA GLN A 359 -11.56 -14.28 -16.04
C GLN A 359 -11.39 -13.90 -14.57
N ARG A 360 -10.15 -13.83 -14.09
CA ARG A 360 -9.85 -13.42 -12.71
C ARG A 360 -10.31 -12.00 -12.43
N CYS A 361 -10.07 -11.06 -13.35
CA CYS A 361 -10.54 -9.68 -13.22
C CYS A 361 -12.07 -9.56 -13.18
N GLY A 362 -12.80 -10.51 -13.78
CA GLY A 362 -14.27 -10.55 -13.76
C GLY A 362 -14.88 -11.23 -12.53
N THR A 363 -14.07 -11.80 -11.63
CA THR A 363 -14.57 -12.49 -10.43
C THR A 363 -14.93 -11.46 -9.34
N PRO A 364 -16.17 -11.46 -8.80
CA PRO A 364 -16.52 -10.59 -7.69
C PRO A 364 -15.63 -10.82 -6.48
N ARG A 365 -15.12 -9.75 -5.87
CA ARG A 365 -14.29 -9.81 -4.67
C ARG A 365 -14.81 -8.84 -3.62
N GLU A 366 -14.85 -9.30 -2.38
CA GLU A 366 -15.01 -8.41 -1.23
C GLU A 366 -13.66 -7.78 -0.90
N LEU A 367 -13.58 -6.46 -1.02
CA LEU A 367 -12.39 -5.70 -0.62
C LEU A 367 -12.32 -5.65 0.91
N ARG A 368 -11.16 -5.96 1.47
CA ARG A 368 -10.90 -5.70 2.89
C ARG A 368 -10.35 -4.29 3.04
N LEU A 369 -10.86 -3.57 4.02
CA LEU A 369 -10.39 -2.24 4.34
C LEU A 369 -9.14 -2.34 5.22
N SER A 370 -7.97 -2.11 4.64
CA SER A 370 -6.71 -2.14 5.40
C SER A 370 -6.60 -0.91 6.33
N PRO A 371 -5.78 -0.99 7.40
CA PRO A 371 -5.57 0.14 8.31
C PRO A 371 -5.12 1.42 7.60
N ALA A 372 -4.17 1.31 6.69
CA ALA A 372 -3.63 2.46 5.98
C ALA A 372 -4.68 3.09 5.03
N VAL A 373 -5.53 2.28 4.39
CA VAL A 373 -6.65 2.81 3.57
C VAL A 373 -7.70 3.46 4.47
N PHE A 374 -8.02 2.86 5.61
CA PHE A 374 -8.95 3.41 6.59
C PHE A 374 -8.49 4.77 7.11
N ARG A 375 -7.23 4.88 7.57
CA ARG A 375 -6.66 6.14 8.08
C ARG A 375 -6.61 7.20 6.99
N TYR A 376 -6.18 6.86 5.78
CA TYR A 376 -6.24 7.78 4.63
C TYR A 376 -7.66 8.30 4.38
N GLN A 377 -8.66 7.41 4.32
CA GLN A 377 -10.06 7.79 4.12
C GLN A 377 -10.60 8.65 5.28
N LEU A 378 -10.23 8.32 6.51
CA LEU A 378 -10.60 9.06 7.70
C LEU A 378 -10.10 10.51 7.62
N ILE A 379 -8.83 10.71 7.27
CA ILE A 379 -8.24 12.05 7.11
C ILE A 379 -8.92 12.82 5.98
N GLN A 380 -9.10 12.21 4.81
CA GLN A 380 -9.76 12.86 3.66
C GLN A 380 -11.20 13.30 3.99
N ARG A 381 -11.95 12.46 4.69
CA ARG A 381 -13.34 12.77 5.04
C ARG A 381 -13.44 13.82 6.13
N ALA A 382 -12.53 13.81 7.11
CA ALA A 382 -12.45 14.87 8.11
C ALA A 382 -12.10 16.23 7.48
N GLN A 383 -11.14 16.25 6.55
CA GLN A 383 -10.79 17.45 5.78
C GLN A 383 -11.99 18.00 5.00
N ALA A 384 -12.76 17.12 4.35
CA ALA A 384 -13.97 17.51 3.63
C ALA A 384 -15.07 18.05 4.55
N ALA A 385 -15.20 17.47 5.76
CA ALA A 385 -16.19 17.88 6.76
C ALA A 385 -15.91 19.28 7.34
N ASN A 386 -14.63 19.67 7.48
CA ASN A 386 -14.18 21.00 7.92
C ASN A 386 -14.86 21.49 9.22
N LYS A 387 -15.02 20.59 10.18
CA LYS A 387 -15.73 20.85 11.45
C LYS A 387 -14.84 21.50 12.49
N ARG A 388 -15.45 22.25 13.40
CA ARG A 388 -14.81 22.98 14.49
C ARG A 388 -14.86 22.14 15.76
N ILE A 389 -13.71 21.71 16.25
CA ILE A 389 -13.61 20.73 17.35
C ILE A 389 -12.95 21.38 18.57
N VAL A 390 -13.63 21.34 19.72
CA VAL A 390 -13.11 21.86 20.98
C VAL A 390 -12.29 20.81 21.72
N LEU A 391 -11.16 21.25 22.26
CA LEU A 391 -10.19 20.47 23.01
C LEU A 391 -10.05 21.10 24.41
N PRO A 392 -10.78 20.58 25.42
CA PRO A 392 -10.80 21.15 26.77
C PRO A 392 -9.46 21.10 27.50
N GLU A 393 -8.58 20.17 27.12
CA GLU A 393 -7.27 19.93 27.73
C GLU A 393 -6.20 20.78 27.02
N GLY A 394 -6.51 22.07 26.81
CA GLY A 394 -5.81 22.93 25.85
C GLY A 394 -4.36 23.28 26.20
N ASN A 395 -3.92 23.05 27.44
CA ASN A 395 -2.54 23.27 27.90
C ASN A 395 -1.71 21.99 27.97
N GLU A 396 -2.26 20.84 27.54
CA GLU A 396 -1.56 19.56 27.56
C GLU A 396 -0.69 19.41 26.29
N PRO A 397 0.60 19.02 26.41
CA PRO A 397 1.54 18.98 25.28
C PRO A 397 1.10 18.15 24.07
N LEU A 398 0.57 16.93 24.28
CA LEU A 398 0.15 16.05 23.19
C LEU A 398 -1.07 16.61 22.46
N THR A 399 -2.00 17.22 23.21
CA THR A 399 -3.21 17.87 22.72
C THR A 399 -2.85 19.10 21.88
N ILE A 400 -1.91 19.92 22.32
CA ILE A 400 -1.39 21.05 21.56
C ILE A 400 -0.74 20.57 20.25
N GLN A 401 0.10 19.53 20.33
CA GLN A 401 0.76 18.97 19.15
C GLN A 401 -0.26 18.41 18.14
N ALA A 402 -1.25 17.65 18.61
CA ALA A 402 -2.32 17.11 17.78
C ALA A 402 -3.17 18.22 17.15
N ALA A 403 -3.53 19.25 17.91
CA ALA A 403 -4.28 20.40 17.40
C ALA A 403 -3.50 21.16 16.31
N ALA A 404 -2.19 21.34 16.51
CA ALA A 404 -1.31 21.94 15.50
C ALA A 404 -1.25 21.09 14.22
N ILE A 405 -1.12 19.77 14.34
CA ILE A 405 -1.14 18.84 13.19
C ILE A 405 -2.50 18.92 12.47
N CYS A 406 -3.61 18.85 13.20
CA CYS A 406 -4.96 18.89 12.65
C CYS A 406 -5.23 20.20 11.91
N GLN A 407 -4.85 21.33 12.51
CA GLN A 407 -5.01 22.65 11.89
C GLN A 407 -4.12 22.80 10.65
N ALA A 408 -2.83 22.42 10.72
CA ALA A 408 -1.90 22.53 9.60
C ALA A 408 -2.28 21.64 8.41
N ARG A 409 -2.81 20.44 8.68
CA ARG A 409 -3.28 19.49 7.66
C ARG A 409 -4.73 19.72 7.23
N GLY A 410 -5.43 20.70 7.83
CA GLY A 410 -6.84 21.00 7.53
C GLY A 410 -7.82 19.88 7.92
N ILE A 411 -7.47 19.02 8.87
CA ILE A 411 -8.30 17.90 9.35
C ILE A 411 -9.54 18.42 10.09
N ALA A 412 -9.35 19.45 10.92
CA ALA A 412 -10.41 20.11 11.68
C ALA A 412 -9.96 21.53 12.07
N ARG A 413 -10.92 22.40 12.37
CA ARG A 413 -10.68 23.72 12.98
C ARG A 413 -10.63 23.55 14.50
N CYS A 414 -9.44 23.40 15.06
CA CYS A 414 -9.27 23.11 16.48
C CYS A 414 -9.42 24.37 17.36
N VAL A 415 -10.07 24.20 18.51
CA VAL A 415 -10.23 25.23 19.55
C VAL A 415 -9.67 24.70 20.87
N LEU A 416 -8.53 25.23 21.31
CA LEU A 416 -7.92 24.89 22.59
C LEU A 416 -8.55 25.72 23.71
N LEU A 417 -9.02 25.08 24.79
CA LEU A 417 -9.46 25.77 26.01
C LEU A 417 -8.30 25.82 27.01
N ALA A 418 -7.59 26.95 27.03
CA ALA A 418 -6.48 27.21 27.94
C ALA A 418 -6.10 28.69 27.88
N ARG A 419 -5.32 29.14 28.86
CA ARG A 419 -4.73 30.48 28.81
C ARG A 419 -3.71 30.58 27.65
N PRO A 420 -3.80 31.59 26.77
CA PRO A 420 -2.91 31.71 25.62
C PRO A 420 -1.42 31.67 25.97
N GLU A 421 -1.01 32.30 27.07
CA GLU A 421 0.36 32.30 27.55
C GLU A 421 0.87 30.90 27.95
N GLU A 422 0.01 30.05 28.51
CA GLU A 422 0.36 28.67 28.88
C GLU A 422 0.57 27.82 27.62
N VAL A 423 -0.33 27.93 26.64
CA VAL A 423 -0.22 27.20 25.37
C VAL A 423 1.06 27.57 24.63
N HIS A 424 1.37 28.87 24.54
CA HIS A 424 2.60 29.34 23.91
C HIS A 424 3.86 28.87 24.64
N ALA A 425 3.86 28.88 25.98
CA ALA A 425 4.98 28.39 26.78
C ALA A 425 5.22 26.89 26.59
N VAL A 426 4.15 26.08 26.60
CA VAL A 426 4.24 24.62 26.38
C VAL A 426 4.71 24.31 24.96
N ALA A 427 4.18 25.01 23.96
CA ALA A 427 4.59 24.84 22.56
C ALA A 427 6.08 25.14 22.36
N GLN A 428 6.58 26.25 22.92
CA GLN A 428 8.01 26.59 22.88
C GLN A 428 8.88 25.54 23.57
N ALA A 429 8.46 25.05 24.75
CA ALA A 429 9.22 24.06 25.51
C ALA A 429 9.36 22.71 24.78
N HIS A 430 8.38 22.35 23.95
CA HIS A 430 8.34 21.07 23.22
C HIS A 430 8.71 21.21 21.73
N GLY A 431 9.10 22.42 21.28
CA GLY A 431 9.43 22.67 19.87
C GLY A 431 8.25 22.52 18.92
N ILE A 432 7.02 22.75 19.40
CA ILE A 432 5.79 22.68 18.59
C ILE A 432 5.57 24.03 17.91
N GLU A 433 5.50 24.02 16.58
CA GLU A 433 5.12 25.21 15.81
C GLU A 433 3.59 25.32 15.76
N LEU A 434 3.03 26.39 16.33
CA LEU A 434 1.59 26.63 16.32
C LEU A 434 1.18 27.27 14.98
N PRO A 435 0.33 26.60 14.19
CA PRO A 435 -0.10 27.12 12.89
C PRO A 435 -0.95 28.38 13.03
N GLN A 436 -0.88 29.24 12.02
CA GLN A 436 -1.71 30.44 11.96
C GLN A 436 -3.21 30.07 11.95
N GLY A 437 -3.99 30.76 12.78
CA GLY A 437 -5.43 30.55 12.88
C GLY A 437 -5.88 29.42 13.81
N LEU A 438 -4.95 28.76 14.52
CA LEU A 438 -5.31 27.90 15.66
C LEU A 438 -5.93 28.78 16.77
N GLU A 439 -7.16 28.45 17.16
CA GLU A 439 -7.91 29.24 18.14
C GLU A 439 -7.59 28.78 19.56
N ILE A 440 -7.28 29.75 20.43
CA ILE A 440 -7.03 29.51 21.85
C ILE A 440 -7.97 30.42 22.63
N LEU A 441 -8.85 29.82 23.44
CA LEU A 441 -9.81 30.54 24.26
C LEU A 441 -9.49 30.34 25.74
N ASP A 442 -9.33 31.45 26.45
CA ASP A 442 -9.18 31.43 27.90
C ASP A 442 -10.52 31.09 28.58
N PRO A 443 -10.64 29.93 29.25
CA PRO A 443 -11.88 29.53 29.91
C PRO A 443 -12.34 30.53 30.97
N ASP A 444 -11.42 31.21 31.66
CA ASP A 444 -11.73 32.17 32.73
C ASP A 444 -12.41 33.44 32.19
N LEU A 445 -12.11 33.82 30.94
CA LEU A 445 -12.69 35.02 30.31
C LEU A 445 -14.06 34.74 29.68
N ILE A 446 -14.32 33.49 29.27
CA ILE A 446 -15.56 33.13 28.56
C ILE A 446 -16.61 32.47 29.46
N ARG A 447 -16.24 31.94 30.63
CA ARG A 447 -17.13 31.18 31.55
C ARG A 447 -18.47 31.86 31.82
N GLU A 448 -18.45 33.17 32.08
CA GLU A 448 -19.63 33.94 32.51
C GLU A 448 -20.75 33.90 31.47
N ARG A 449 -20.39 33.86 30.18
CA ARG A 449 -21.32 33.79 29.05
C ARG A 449 -22.17 32.51 29.07
N TYR A 450 -21.65 31.43 29.67
CA TYR A 450 -22.27 30.11 29.65
C TYR A 450 -23.15 29.81 30.87
N VAL A 451 -23.14 30.65 31.90
CA VAL A 451 -23.93 30.46 33.14
C VAL A 451 -25.43 30.42 32.84
N ALA A 452 -25.98 31.47 32.22
CA ALA A 452 -27.41 31.55 31.92
C ALA A 452 -27.89 30.43 30.95
N PRO A 453 -27.17 30.14 29.84
CA PRO A 453 -27.50 29.00 28.98
C PRO A 453 -27.49 27.64 29.72
N MET A 454 -26.50 27.39 30.58
CA MET A 454 -26.40 26.13 31.33
C MET A 454 -27.55 25.94 32.31
N VAL A 455 -27.97 27.02 32.99
CA VAL A 455 -29.14 27.01 33.88
C VAL A 455 -30.41 26.65 33.11
N GLU A 456 -30.62 27.22 31.92
CA GLU A 456 -31.80 26.90 31.12
C GLU A 456 -31.76 25.44 30.59
N LEU A 457 -30.62 24.97 30.09
CA LEU A 457 -30.44 23.58 29.63
C LEU A 457 -30.71 22.55 30.75
N ARG A 458 -30.42 22.91 32.01
CA ARG A 458 -30.56 22.04 33.19
C ARG A 458 -31.69 22.44 34.14
N LYS A 459 -32.63 23.27 33.69
CA LYS A 459 -33.77 23.78 34.49
C LYS A 459 -34.62 22.67 35.10
N SER A 460 -34.80 21.57 34.38
CA SER A 460 -35.56 20.39 34.86
C SER A 460 -34.89 19.65 36.03
N LYS A 461 -33.64 19.98 36.35
CA LYS A 461 -32.87 19.43 37.48
C LYS A 461 -32.54 20.50 38.52
N SER A 462 -33.23 21.64 38.50
CA SER A 462 -33.11 22.72 39.49
C SER A 462 -31.70 23.28 39.66
N LEU A 463 -30.91 23.34 38.57
CA LEU A 463 -29.60 24.00 38.59
C LEU A 463 -29.79 25.52 38.72
N ASN A 464 -29.08 26.16 39.66
CA ASN A 464 -29.08 27.61 39.84
C ASN A 464 -27.74 28.23 39.36
N ALA A 465 -27.69 29.56 39.24
CA ALA A 465 -26.52 30.26 38.68
C ALA A 465 -25.22 30.01 39.46
N PRO A 466 -25.16 30.08 40.81
CA PRO A 466 -23.94 29.77 41.55
C PRO A 466 -23.41 28.34 41.34
N MET A 467 -24.31 27.36 41.25
CA MET A 467 -23.92 25.97 40.96
C MET A 467 -23.46 25.78 39.51
N ALA A 468 -24.03 26.53 38.56
CA ALA A 468 -23.59 26.53 37.17
C ALA A 468 -22.20 27.16 37.03
N GLU A 469 -21.95 28.31 37.68
CA GLU A 469 -20.63 28.95 37.76
C GLU A 469 -19.56 27.99 38.28
N GLN A 470 -19.85 27.27 39.37
CA GLN A 470 -18.92 26.28 39.93
C GLN A 470 -18.64 25.12 38.96
N GLN A 471 -19.66 24.61 38.26
CA GLN A 471 -19.45 23.53 37.28
C GLN A 471 -18.68 24.01 36.04
N LEU A 472 -18.84 25.27 35.66
CA LEU A 472 -18.12 25.90 34.55
C LEU A 472 -16.66 26.19 34.86
N GLU A 473 -16.17 25.91 36.08
CA GLU A 473 -14.72 25.90 36.34
C GLU A 473 -14.00 24.74 35.63
N ASP A 474 -14.74 23.69 35.26
CA ASP A 474 -14.23 22.57 34.48
C ASP A 474 -14.27 22.89 32.98
N PRO A 475 -13.11 22.96 32.28
CA PRO A 475 -13.05 23.22 30.85
C PRO A 475 -13.87 22.23 30.01
N VAL A 476 -14.02 20.98 30.45
CA VAL A 476 -14.84 19.98 29.75
C VAL A 476 -16.31 20.40 29.77
N VAL A 477 -16.78 20.95 30.89
CA VAL A 477 -18.16 21.47 31.01
C VAL A 477 -18.34 22.70 30.14
N ILE A 478 -17.38 23.64 30.12
CA ILE A 478 -17.40 24.79 29.20
C ILE A 478 -17.52 24.31 27.75
N GLY A 479 -16.62 23.42 27.32
CA GLY A 479 -16.61 22.88 25.95
C GLY A 479 -17.93 22.16 25.61
N THR A 480 -18.53 21.46 26.58
CA THR A 480 -19.83 20.80 26.38
C THR A 480 -20.97 21.81 26.21
N VAL A 481 -20.95 22.93 26.94
CA VAL A 481 -21.94 24.01 26.74
C VAL A 481 -21.73 24.70 25.40
N MET A 482 -20.48 24.96 24.99
CA MET A 482 -20.17 25.48 23.65
C MET A 482 -20.74 24.57 22.55
N LEU A 483 -20.57 23.25 22.69
CA LEU A 483 -21.14 22.27 21.78
C LEU A 483 -22.68 22.31 21.81
N ALA A 484 -23.28 22.37 23.00
CA ALA A 484 -24.74 22.45 23.14
C ALA A 484 -25.34 23.69 22.44
N LEU A 485 -24.60 24.79 22.40
CA LEU A 485 -24.97 26.07 21.78
C LEU A 485 -24.56 26.22 20.31
N ASP A 486 -24.05 25.15 19.68
CA ASP A 486 -23.62 25.16 18.27
C ASP A 486 -22.46 26.13 17.98
N GLU A 487 -21.67 26.48 19.00
CA GLU A 487 -20.46 27.29 18.82
C GLU A 487 -19.28 26.45 18.29
N VAL A 488 -19.33 25.15 18.54
CA VAL A 488 -18.42 24.13 18.02
C VAL A 488 -19.24 22.91 17.57
N ASP A 489 -18.66 22.10 16.69
CA ASP A 489 -19.32 20.96 16.06
C ASP A 489 -19.04 19.63 16.80
N GLY A 490 -18.00 19.56 17.63
CA GLY A 490 -17.68 18.38 18.43
C GLY A 490 -16.67 18.63 19.54
N LEU A 491 -16.55 17.68 20.47
CA LEU A 491 -15.65 17.74 21.63
C LEU A 491 -14.78 16.47 21.74
N VAL A 492 -13.49 16.65 21.98
CA VAL A 492 -12.54 15.56 22.29
C VAL A 492 -11.79 15.89 23.59
N SER A 493 -11.80 14.96 24.54
CA SER A 493 -11.13 15.08 25.85
C SER A 493 -10.70 13.69 26.34
N GLY A 494 -9.91 13.61 27.42
CA GLY A 494 -9.62 12.35 28.12
C GLY A 494 -8.13 12.00 28.23
N VAL A 495 -7.23 12.89 27.83
CA VAL A 495 -5.79 12.74 28.05
C VAL A 495 -5.48 12.81 29.55
N ILE A 496 -6.09 13.79 30.25
CA ILE A 496 -5.90 13.99 31.69
C ILE A 496 -7.19 13.77 32.49
N HIS A 497 -8.36 13.98 31.87
CA HIS A 497 -9.65 13.74 32.50
C HIS A 497 -10.02 12.25 32.49
N SER A 498 -10.76 11.81 33.49
CA SER A 498 -11.34 10.46 33.46
C SER A 498 -12.49 10.38 32.45
N THR A 499 -12.70 9.20 31.86
CA THR A 499 -13.86 8.90 31.00
C THR A 499 -15.19 9.37 31.60
N ALA A 500 -15.37 9.21 32.92
CA ALA A 500 -16.57 9.67 33.60
C ALA A 500 -16.72 11.21 33.59
N ASN A 501 -15.62 11.95 33.64
CA ASN A 501 -15.61 13.42 33.56
C ASN A 501 -15.91 13.91 32.14
N THR A 502 -15.45 13.20 31.10
CA THR A 502 -15.79 13.50 29.70
C THR A 502 -17.26 13.22 29.38
N ILE A 503 -17.77 12.06 29.82
CA ILE A 503 -19.08 11.55 29.39
C ILE A 503 -20.24 12.14 30.20
N ARG A 504 -20.06 12.38 31.51
CA ARG A 504 -21.16 12.87 32.37
C ARG A 504 -21.73 14.22 31.89
N PRO A 505 -20.92 15.24 31.55
CA PRO A 505 -21.44 16.50 31.00
C PRO A 505 -22.18 16.27 29.67
N ALA A 506 -21.65 15.43 28.78
CA ALA A 506 -22.29 15.09 27.51
C ALA A 506 -23.70 14.50 27.71
N LEU A 507 -23.85 13.54 28.63
CA LEU A 507 -25.17 12.97 28.95
C LEU A 507 -26.13 13.97 29.59
N GLN A 508 -25.62 14.91 30.39
CA GLN A 508 -26.44 15.92 31.07
C GLN A 508 -26.92 17.05 30.15
N LEU A 509 -26.06 17.49 29.23
CA LEU A 509 -26.27 18.68 28.41
C LEU A 509 -26.65 18.32 26.96
N ILE A 510 -25.91 17.40 26.33
CA ILE A 510 -26.12 16.98 24.94
C ILE A 510 -27.23 15.94 24.83
N LYS A 511 -27.30 14.94 25.72
CA LYS A 511 -28.31 13.85 25.73
C LYS A 511 -28.27 12.96 24.48
N THR A 512 -29.10 11.91 24.48
CA THR A 512 -29.22 10.96 23.36
C THR A 512 -29.91 11.56 22.13
N ALA A 513 -29.52 11.10 20.95
CA ALA A 513 -30.14 11.42 19.67
C ALA A 513 -31.62 11.02 19.64
N PRO A 514 -32.47 11.70 18.85
CA PRO A 514 -33.86 11.28 18.68
C PRO A 514 -33.96 9.83 18.22
N GLY A 515 -34.74 9.01 18.93
CA GLY A 515 -34.87 7.58 18.63
C GLY A 515 -33.82 6.69 19.32
N CYS A 516 -32.80 7.26 19.97
CA CYS A 516 -31.85 6.51 20.79
C CYS A 516 -32.21 6.60 22.28
N THR A 517 -32.23 5.45 22.95
CA THR A 517 -32.50 5.36 24.39
C THR A 517 -31.21 5.35 25.21
N LEU A 518 -30.08 4.97 24.59
CA LEU A 518 -28.79 4.84 25.26
C LEU A 518 -27.62 5.34 24.41
N VAL A 519 -26.50 5.60 25.09
CA VAL A 519 -25.20 5.89 24.46
C VAL A 519 -24.33 4.63 24.56
N SER A 520 -23.72 4.24 23.45
CA SER A 520 -22.80 3.11 23.39
C SER A 520 -21.42 3.56 22.90
N SER A 521 -20.45 2.65 22.89
CA SER A 521 -19.10 2.95 22.40
C SER A 521 -18.60 1.89 21.43
N VAL A 522 -17.79 2.30 20.47
CA VAL A 522 -17.06 1.38 19.60
C VAL A 522 -15.57 1.68 19.53
N PHE A 523 -14.79 0.66 19.24
CA PHE A 523 -13.41 0.76 18.81
C PHE A 523 -13.27 0.26 17.37
N PHE A 524 -12.45 0.95 16.58
CA PHE A 524 -11.92 0.42 15.34
C PHE A 524 -10.62 -0.31 15.64
N MET A 525 -10.62 -1.62 15.45
CA MET A 525 -9.48 -2.52 15.64
C MET A 525 -8.76 -2.69 14.30
N LEU A 526 -7.56 -2.10 14.19
CA LEU A 526 -6.78 -2.05 12.95
C LEU A 526 -5.85 -3.26 12.90
N PHE A 527 -6.35 -4.37 12.36
CA PHE A 527 -5.52 -5.54 12.07
C PHE A 527 -4.74 -5.35 10.77
N PRO A 528 -3.58 -6.01 10.57
CA PRO A 528 -2.74 -5.82 9.39
C PRO A 528 -3.45 -5.97 8.03
N GLU A 529 -4.55 -6.72 7.97
CA GLU A 529 -5.29 -7.01 6.73
C GLU A 529 -6.70 -6.43 6.69
N GLN A 530 -7.21 -5.92 7.81
CA GLN A 530 -8.59 -5.45 7.90
C GLN A 530 -8.84 -4.56 9.12
N VAL A 531 -9.81 -3.68 9.01
CA VAL A 531 -10.38 -2.95 10.14
C VAL A 531 -11.66 -3.64 10.60
N LEU A 532 -11.72 -3.98 11.88
CA LEU A 532 -12.92 -4.51 12.54
C LEU A 532 -13.47 -3.46 13.50
N MET A 533 -14.76 -3.51 13.79
CA MET A 533 -15.39 -2.63 14.77
C MET A 533 -15.93 -3.43 15.95
N TYR A 534 -15.58 -3.04 17.17
CA TYR A 534 -15.95 -3.72 18.40
C TYR A 534 -16.83 -2.80 19.24
N GLY A 535 -18.02 -3.23 19.65
CA GLY A 535 -18.90 -2.49 20.55
C GLY A 535 -19.80 -3.43 21.36
N ASP A 536 -20.43 -3.05 22.47
CA ASP A 536 -20.00 -1.95 23.34
C ASP A 536 -18.84 -2.42 24.23
N CYS A 537 -17.88 -1.54 24.48
CA CYS A 537 -16.66 -1.85 25.24
C CYS A 537 -16.43 -0.96 26.45
N ILE A 538 -17.27 0.06 26.68
CA ILE A 538 -17.09 1.05 27.77
C ILE A 538 -18.39 1.41 28.49
N MET A 539 -19.51 1.56 27.78
CA MET A 539 -20.64 2.33 28.31
C MET A 539 -21.63 1.51 29.15
N ASN A 540 -22.04 0.34 28.66
CA ASN A 540 -23.20 -0.39 29.18
C ASN A 540 -22.77 -1.70 29.85
N PRO A 541 -22.75 -1.79 31.20
CA PRO A 541 -22.30 -2.97 31.93
C PRO A 541 -23.07 -4.26 31.59
N HIS A 542 -24.39 -4.16 31.60
CA HIS A 542 -25.31 -5.30 31.44
C HIS A 542 -26.51 -4.88 30.58
N PRO A 543 -26.33 -4.71 29.25
CA PRO A 543 -27.41 -4.31 28.39
C PRO A 543 -28.49 -5.40 28.33
N SER A 544 -29.75 -4.99 28.39
CA SER A 544 -30.91 -5.84 28.08
C SER A 544 -30.95 -6.21 26.60
N ALA A 545 -31.81 -7.15 26.20
CA ALA A 545 -31.94 -7.54 24.79
C ALA A 545 -32.31 -6.35 23.87
N SER A 546 -33.20 -5.45 24.32
CA SER A 546 -33.57 -4.25 23.59
C SER A 546 -32.40 -3.27 23.46
N GLU A 547 -31.65 -3.05 24.55
CA GLU A 547 -30.48 -2.16 24.55
C GLU A 547 -29.37 -2.74 23.66
N LEU A 548 -29.12 -4.05 23.72
CA LEU A 548 -28.13 -4.74 22.90
C LEU A 548 -28.49 -4.71 21.41
N SER A 549 -29.78 -4.80 21.08
CA SER A 549 -30.30 -4.58 19.73
C SER A 549 -30.00 -3.16 19.24
N GLU A 550 -30.23 -2.14 20.10
CA GLU A 550 -29.93 -0.74 19.77
C GLU A 550 -28.42 -0.52 19.55
N ILE A 551 -27.55 -1.08 20.41
CA ILE A 551 -26.09 -1.03 20.24
C ILE A 551 -25.67 -1.59 18.87
N ALA A 552 -26.28 -2.70 18.44
CA ALA A 552 -25.98 -3.31 17.15
C ALA A 552 -26.36 -2.41 15.96
N LEU A 553 -27.51 -1.74 16.05
CA LEU A 553 -27.96 -0.79 15.03
C LEU A 553 -27.06 0.45 14.98
N GLN A 554 -26.76 1.06 16.14
CA GLN A 554 -25.84 2.19 16.26
C GLN A 554 -24.44 1.85 15.70
N SER A 555 -23.98 0.63 15.98
CA SER A 555 -22.71 0.11 15.47
C SER A 555 -22.74 -0.06 13.95
N ALA A 556 -23.81 -0.62 13.39
CA ALA A 556 -23.95 -0.76 11.94
C ALA A 556 -23.98 0.60 11.21
N ASP A 557 -24.67 1.59 11.79
CA ASP A 557 -24.74 2.95 11.25
C ASP A 557 -23.37 3.61 11.28
N SER A 558 -22.65 3.46 12.39
CA SER A 558 -21.28 3.97 12.50
C SER A 558 -20.33 3.29 11.51
N ALA A 559 -20.37 1.97 11.38
CA ALA A 559 -19.57 1.27 10.38
C ALA A 559 -19.81 1.84 8.97
N THR A 560 -21.08 2.02 8.60
CA THR A 560 -21.48 2.62 7.31
C THR A 560 -20.96 4.06 7.19
N ALA A 561 -21.13 4.86 8.24
CA ALA A 561 -20.64 6.23 8.33
C ALA A 561 -19.12 6.32 8.18
N PHE A 562 -18.36 5.26 8.46
CA PHE A 562 -16.91 5.20 8.29
C PHE A 562 -16.44 4.38 7.08
N GLY A 563 -17.36 4.08 6.13
CA GLY A 563 -17.02 3.42 4.87
C GLY A 563 -16.88 1.89 4.96
N ILE A 564 -17.34 1.30 6.06
CA ILE A 564 -17.34 -0.15 6.30
C ILE A 564 -18.76 -0.68 6.05
N SER A 565 -18.92 -1.59 5.09
CA SER A 565 -20.21 -2.27 4.89
C SER A 565 -20.49 -3.24 6.05
N PRO A 566 -21.51 -3.03 6.89
CA PRO A 566 -21.65 -3.75 8.15
C PRO A 566 -22.11 -5.20 7.97
N ARG A 567 -21.37 -6.11 8.61
CA ARG A 567 -21.74 -7.50 8.88
C ARG A 567 -21.61 -7.72 10.38
N VAL A 568 -22.74 -7.64 11.06
CA VAL A 568 -22.82 -7.55 12.52
C VAL A 568 -22.96 -8.93 13.13
N ALA A 569 -21.95 -9.37 13.87
CA ALA A 569 -22.02 -10.56 14.70
C ALA A 569 -22.38 -10.19 16.13
N MET A 570 -23.49 -10.74 16.62
CA MET A 570 -23.89 -10.64 18.02
C MET A 570 -23.21 -11.76 18.82
N ILE A 571 -22.21 -11.38 19.61
CA ILE A 571 -21.27 -12.31 20.23
C ILE A 571 -21.88 -12.97 21.46
N SER A 572 -21.62 -14.27 21.58
CA SER A 572 -21.99 -15.10 22.72
C SER A 572 -21.00 -16.25 22.88
N TYR A 573 -21.14 -17.02 23.96
CA TYR A 573 -20.38 -18.27 24.13
C TYR A 573 -21.01 -19.46 23.38
N SER A 574 -22.12 -19.26 22.67
CA SER A 574 -22.81 -20.28 21.85
C SER A 574 -23.06 -19.77 20.42
N SER A 575 -23.12 -20.70 19.47
CA SER A 575 -23.46 -20.43 18.07
C SER A 575 -24.74 -21.16 17.69
N GLY A 576 -25.71 -20.46 17.11
CA GLY A 576 -26.99 -21.06 16.70
C GLY A 576 -27.77 -21.60 17.89
N ASN A 577 -28.04 -22.91 17.91
CA ASN A 577 -28.78 -23.62 18.95
C ASN A 577 -27.90 -24.56 19.81
N SER A 578 -26.57 -24.38 19.79
CA SER A 578 -25.64 -25.33 20.41
C SER A 578 -25.69 -25.35 21.94
N ALA A 579 -26.13 -24.27 22.57
CA ALA A 579 -26.38 -24.20 24.00
C ALA A 579 -27.63 -23.35 24.28
N SER A 580 -28.22 -23.57 25.47
CA SER A 580 -29.31 -22.77 26.00
C SER A 580 -28.89 -22.14 27.34
N GLY A 581 -29.35 -20.92 27.60
CA GLY A 581 -29.04 -20.17 28.81
C GLY A 581 -29.52 -18.73 28.70
N GLU A 582 -29.74 -18.07 29.83
CA GLU A 582 -30.28 -16.70 29.89
C GLU A 582 -29.48 -15.71 29.03
N GLU A 583 -28.15 -15.76 29.13
CA GLU A 583 -27.25 -14.90 28.34
C GLU A 583 -27.30 -15.20 26.83
N VAL A 584 -27.54 -16.46 26.43
CA VAL A 584 -27.67 -16.85 25.01
C VAL A 584 -29.01 -16.38 24.46
N GLU A 585 -30.09 -16.57 25.22
CA GLU A 585 -31.43 -16.14 24.83
C GLU A 585 -31.55 -14.61 24.76
N LYS A 586 -30.86 -13.88 25.65
CA LYS A 586 -30.72 -12.42 25.56
C LYS A 586 -30.14 -11.97 24.22
N VAL A 587 -29.03 -12.60 23.78
CA VAL A 587 -28.37 -12.28 22.51
C VAL A 587 -29.26 -12.68 21.32
N ARG A 588 -29.97 -13.81 21.42
CA ARG A 588 -30.92 -14.27 20.41
C ARG A 588 -32.08 -13.30 20.22
N GLU A 589 -32.70 -12.87 21.32
CA GLU A 589 -33.76 -11.88 21.33
C GLU A 589 -33.27 -10.54 20.76
N ALA A 590 -32.10 -10.06 21.18
CA ALA A 590 -31.49 -8.84 20.65
C ALA A 590 -31.27 -8.90 19.13
N THR A 591 -30.80 -10.05 18.63
CA THR A 591 -30.59 -10.30 17.20
C THR A 591 -31.91 -10.25 16.44
N GLN A 592 -32.97 -10.85 16.98
CA GLN A 592 -34.30 -10.82 16.37
C GLN A 592 -34.86 -9.40 16.31
N LEU A 593 -34.81 -8.65 17.41
CA LEU A 593 -35.27 -7.26 17.48
C LEU A 593 -34.54 -6.37 16.46
N ALA A 594 -33.23 -6.56 16.30
CA ALA A 594 -32.44 -5.77 15.35
C ALA A 594 -32.82 -6.09 13.89
N ARG A 595 -33.04 -7.37 13.57
CA ARG A 595 -33.51 -7.81 12.23
C ARG A 595 -34.91 -7.32 11.91
N GLU A 596 -35.80 -7.30 12.90
CA GLU A 596 -37.17 -6.79 12.73
C GLU A 596 -37.16 -5.29 12.43
N THR A 597 -36.25 -4.55 13.08
CA THR A 597 -36.06 -3.11 12.89
C THR A 597 -35.38 -2.77 11.55
N ARG A 598 -34.32 -3.51 11.17
CA ARG A 598 -33.61 -3.35 9.88
C ARG A 598 -33.41 -4.70 9.18
N ARG A 599 -34.29 -4.99 8.24
CA ARG A 599 -34.26 -6.25 7.45
C ARG A 599 -33.15 -6.30 6.41
N ASP A 600 -32.64 -5.14 6.01
CA ASP A 600 -31.54 -4.98 5.06
C ASP A 600 -30.16 -5.21 5.69
N LEU A 601 -30.06 -5.08 7.03
CA LEU A 601 -28.82 -5.24 7.76
C LEU A 601 -28.38 -6.71 7.81
N LEU A 602 -27.14 -6.98 7.39
CA LEU A 602 -26.50 -8.28 7.60
C LEU A 602 -26.10 -8.41 9.07
N ILE A 603 -26.99 -9.01 9.86
CA ILE A 603 -26.80 -9.26 11.29
C ILE A 603 -27.12 -10.71 11.63
N ASP A 604 -26.27 -11.36 12.43
CA ASP A 604 -26.50 -12.72 12.91
C ASP A 604 -25.95 -12.95 14.31
N GLY A 605 -26.54 -13.91 15.00
CA GLY A 605 -26.38 -14.08 16.43
C GLY A 605 -27.37 -15.09 17.01
N PRO A 606 -27.05 -15.71 18.15
CA PRO A 606 -25.77 -15.65 18.85
C PRO A 606 -24.68 -16.39 18.07
N LEU A 607 -23.46 -15.82 18.06
CA LEU A 607 -22.28 -16.42 17.44
C LEU A 607 -21.09 -16.41 18.41
N GLN A 608 -20.35 -17.50 18.46
CA GLN A 608 -19.01 -17.51 19.06
C GLN A 608 -18.05 -16.68 18.22
N TYR A 609 -17.00 -16.15 18.87
CA TYR A 609 -16.04 -15.27 18.22
C TYR A 609 -15.32 -15.95 17.04
N ASP A 610 -14.95 -17.22 17.20
CA ASP A 610 -14.34 -18.04 16.14
C ASP A 610 -15.30 -18.29 14.97
N ALA A 611 -16.57 -18.59 15.24
CA ALA A 611 -17.61 -18.69 14.22
C ALA A 611 -17.85 -17.36 13.49
N ALA A 612 -17.75 -16.22 14.18
CA ALA A 612 -17.90 -14.91 13.57
C ALA A 612 -16.69 -14.52 12.69
N ALA A 613 -15.47 -14.88 13.11
CA ALA A 613 -14.22 -14.42 12.48
C ALA A 613 -13.58 -15.39 11.47
N ASN A 614 -13.80 -16.71 11.60
CA ASN A 614 -13.13 -17.73 10.80
C ASN A 614 -14.11 -18.47 9.87
N GLU A 615 -13.90 -18.35 8.55
CA GLU A 615 -14.77 -18.98 7.55
C GLU A 615 -14.81 -20.52 7.65
N GLN A 616 -13.72 -21.18 8.03
CA GLN A 616 -13.71 -22.64 8.18
C GLN A 616 -14.57 -23.09 9.37
N VAL A 617 -14.52 -22.35 10.48
CA VAL A 617 -15.34 -22.62 11.67
C VAL A 617 -16.80 -22.26 11.39
N ALA A 618 -17.05 -21.14 10.72
CA ALA A 618 -18.38 -20.71 10.31
C ALA A 618 -19.12 -21.77 9.48
N ARG A 619 -18.43 -22.42 8.51
CA ARG A 619 -19.01 -23.51 7.72
C ARG A 619 -19.47 -24.71 8.55
N GLN A 620 -18.93 -24.89 9.76
CA GLN A 620 -19.31 -25.98 10.66
C GLN A 620 -20.42 -25.55 11.64
N LEU A 621 -20.32 -24.34 12.20
CA LEU A 621 -21.21 -23.87 13.28
C LEU A 621 -22.40 -23.04 12.81
N ALA A 622 -22.30 -22.38 11.64
CA ALA A 622 -23.32 -21.50 11.08
C ALA A 622 -23.25 -21.44 9.54
N PRO A 623 -23.44 -22.58 8.82
CA PRO A 623 -23.19 -22.68 7.38
C PRO A 623 -24.08 -21.78 6.51
N ASP A 624 -25.31 -21.50 6.95
CA ASP A 624 -26.28 -20.70 6.21
C ASP A 624 -26.21 -19.20 6.55
N SER A 625 -25.26 -18.79 7.41
CA SER A 625 -25.11 -17.40 7.84
C SER A 625 -24.39 -16.57 6.79
N ALA A 626 -24.98 -15.42 6.42
CA ALA A 626 -24.33 -14.41 5.61
C ALA A 626 -23.29 -13.56 6.37
N VAL A 627 -23.17 -13.76 7.69
CA VAL A 627 -22.29 -12.99 8.59
C VAL A 627 -21.15 -13.84 9.14
N ALA A 628 -21.42 -15.10 9.53
CA ALA A 628 -20.42 -15.96 10.14
C ALA A 628 -19.18 -16.13 9.24
N GLY A 629 -18.00 -16.05 9.85
CA GLY A 629 -16.70 -16.12 9.19
C GLY A 629 -16.32 -14.87 8.38
N ARG A 630 -17.20 -13.87 8.30
CA ARG A 630 -17.05 -12.65 7.50
C ARG A 630 -17.42 -11.39 8.28
N ALA A 631 -17.68 -11.51 9.58
CA ALA A 631 -18.09 -10.40 10.42
C ALA A 631 -17.01 -9.32 10.47
N ASN A 632 -17.43 -8.06 10.40
CA ASN A 632 -16.55 -6.90 10.57
C ASN A 632 -17.05 -5.94 11.64
N VAL A 633 -18.24 -6.18 12.20
CA VAL A 633 -18.77 -5.50 13.38
C VAL A 633 -19.10 -6.56 14.42
N PHE A 634 -18.51 -6.46 15.60
CA PHE A 634 -18.64 -7.41 16.70
C PHE A 634 -19.35 -6.71 17.85
N VAL A 635 -20.55 -7.21 18.19
CA VAL A 635 -21.38 -6.66 19.27
C VAL A 635 -21.30 -7.59 20.47
N PHE A 636 -20.67 -7.15 21.55
CA PHE A 636 -20.45 -7.92 22.78
C PHE A 636 -21.68 -7.89 23.70
N PRO A 637 -21.94 -9.00 24.42
CA PRO A 637 -23.17 -9.16 25.20
C PRO A 637 -23.19 -8.37 26.51
N ASP A 638 -22.01 -7.91 26.97
CA ASP A 638 -21.80 -7.17 28.21
C ASP A 638 -20.42 -6.49 28.22
N LEU A 639 -20.23 -5.56 29.15
CA LEU A 639 -19.00 -4.76 29.26
C LEU A 639 -17.77 -5.58 29.66
N ASN A 640 -17.90 -6.59 30.51
CA ASN A 640 -16.74 -7.40 30.92
C ASN A 640 -16.19 -8.16 29.73
N THR A 641 -17.07 -8.76 28.92
CA THR A 641 -16.71 -9.43 27.68
C THR A 641 -16.08 -8.44 26.70
N GLY A 642 -16.76 -7.33 26.39
CA GLY A 642 -16.25 -6.35 25.43
C GLY A 642 -14.92 -5.73 25.84
N ASN A 643 -14.82 -5.23 27.08
CA ASN A 643 -13.63 -4.55 27.59
C ASN A 643 -12.41 -5.48 27.67
N THR A 644 -12.61 -6.69 28.19
CA THR A 644 -11.53 -7.67 28.31
C THR A 644 -11.06 -8.12 26.93
N THR A 645 -11.99 -8.39 26.01
CA THR A 645 -11.64 -8.88 24.67
C THR A 645 -10.88 -7.85 23.85
N TYR A 646 -11.34 -6.58 23.76
CA TYR A 646 -10.62 -5.61 22.93
C TYR A 646 -9.21 -5.36 23.47
N LYS A 647 -9.02 -5.29 24.79
CA LYS A 647 -7.70 -5.09 25.40
C LYS A 647 -6.80 -6.30 25.22
N ALA A 648 -7.33 -7.50 25.41
CA ALA A 648 -6.58 -8.73 25.17
C ALA A 648 -6.11 -8.80 23.71
N VAL A 649 -7.01 -8.53 22.77
CA VAL A 649 -6.71 -8.49 21.33
C VAL A 649 -5.67 -7.41 21.02
N GLN A 650 -5.87 -6.18 21.50
CA GLN A 650 -4.92 -5.07 21.31
C GLN A 650 -3.50 -5.45 21.75
N ARG A 651 -3.38 -6.04 22.95
CA ARG A 651 -2.08 -6.39 23.54
C ARG A 651 -1.45 -7.65 22.95
N SER A 652 -2.25 -8.64 22.58
CA SER A 652 -1.75 -9.92 22.07
C SER A 652 -1.50 -9.91 20.56
N ALA A 653 -2.23 -9.10 19.80
CA ALA A 653 -2.08 -8.98 18.35
C ALA A 653 -1.25 -7.75 17.93
N ASP A 654 -0.78 -6.94 18.88
CA ASP A 654 -0.08 -5.67 18.65
C ASP A 654 -0.83 -4.79 17.63
N CYS A 655 -2.17 -4.77 17.74
CA CYS A 655 -3.01 -4.04 16.81
C CYS A 655 -3.35 -2.66 17.38
N VAL A 656 -3.33 -1.65 16.51
CA VAL A 656 -3.78 -0.30 16.86
C VAL A 656 -5.30 -0.32 17.06
N SER A 657 -5.79 0.36 18.10
CA SER A 657 -7.21 0.53 18.34
C SER A 657 -7.55 2.02 18.34
N LEU A 658 -8.42 2.46 17.44
CA LEU A 658 -8.91 3.84 17.41
C LEU A 658 -10.25 3.92 18.13
N GLY A 659 -10.35 4.84 19.08
CA GLY A 659 -11.51 5.02 19.95
C GLY A 659 -11.14 5.07 21.43
N PRO A 660 -12.14 5.06 22.34
CA PRO A 660 -13.55 4.81 22.06
C PRO A 660 -14.24 5.93 21.29
N MET A 661 -15.05 5.57 20.30
CA MET A 661 -15.98 6.48 19.67
C MET A 661 -17.38 6.29 20.27
N LEU A 662 -17.94 7.34 20.88
CA LEU A 662 -19.29 7.29 21.45
C LEU A 662 -20.34 7.40 20.35
N GLN A 663 -21.45 6.69 20.54
CA GLN A 663 -22.55 6.59 19.60
C GLN A 663 -23.88 6.89 20.30
N GLY A 664 -24.85 7.41 19.55
CA GLY A 664 -26.19 7.68 20.08
C GLY A 664 -26.34 9.04 20.80
N LEU A 665 -25.31 9.90 20.83
CA LEU A 665 -25.42 11.29 21.30
C LEU A 665 -25.98 12.22 20.21
N ARG A 666 -26.68 13.31 20.61
CA ARG A 666 -27.16 14.33 19.65
C ARG A 666 -26.05 15.09 18.94
N LYS A 667 -24.93 15.28 19.62
CA LYS A 667 -23.74 15.98 19.12
C LYS A 667 -22.51 15.16 19.53
N PRO A 668 -21.47 15.11 18.70
CA PRO A 668 -20.36 14.19 18.89
C PRO A 668 -19.47 14.64 20.05
N VAL A 669 -19.27 13.73 21.00
CA VAL A 669 -18.35 13.86 22.12
C VAL A 669 -17.57 12.56 22.20
N ASN A 670 -16.25 12.62 22.19
CA ASN A 670 -15.41 11.43 22.30
C ASN A 670 -14.39 11.55 23.43
N ASP A 671 -14.10 10.40 24.02
CA ASP A 671 -13.11 10.23 25.09
C ASP A 671 -11.84 9.60 24.51
N LEU A 672 -10.69 10.01 25.04
CA LEU A 672 -9.40 9.45 24.67
C LEU A 672 -9.03 8.30 25.63
N PRO A 673 -8.38 7.24 25.12
CA PRO A 673 -7.91 6.16 25.96
C PRO A 673 -6.74 6.64 26.83
N ARG A 674 -6.61 6.04 28.03
CA ARG A 674 -5.46 6.33 28.90
C ARG A 674 -4.16 5.93 28.21
N GLY A 675 -3.21 6.86 28.15
CA GLY A 675 -1.93 6.67 27.46
C GLY A 675 -1.98 6.92 25.95
N ALA A 676 -3.02 7.61 25.46
CA ALA A 676 -3.12 8.09 24.09
C ALA A 676 -1.83 8.79 23.64
N GLN A 677 -1.41 8.47 22.42
CA GLN A 677 -0.34 9.17 21.70
C GLN A 677 -0.93 10.29 20.86
N VAL A 678 -0.06 11.16 20.32
CA VAL A 678 -0.47 12.27 19.45
C VAL A 678 -1.37 11.79 18.30
N ASP A 679 -1.02 10.66 17.67
CA ASP A 679 -1.79 10.11 16.57
C ASP A 679 -3.20 9.66 16.99
N ASP A 680 -3.34 9.09 18.19
CA ASP A 680 -4.66 8.71 18.72
C ASP A 680 -5.56 9.94 18.87
N ILE A 681 -5.00 11.08 19.29
CA ILE A 681 -5.71 12.35 19.41
C ILE A 681 -6.09 12.86 18.01
N VAL A 682 -5.16 12.87 17.06
CA VAL A 682 -5.41 13.29 15.67
C VAL A 682 -6.54 12.47 15.03
N TYR A 683 -6.50 11.14 15.17
CA TYR A 683 -7.54 10.27 14.62
C TYR A 683 -8.87 10.42 15.36
N THR A 684 -8.88 10.65 16.66
CA THR A 684 -10.12 10.90 17.42
C THR A 684 -10.76 12.23 17.04
N ILE A 685 -9.96 13.27 16.79
CA ILE A 685 -10.44 14.54 16.22
C ILE A 685 -11.06 14.29 14.84
N ALA A 686 -10.40 13.52 13.98
CA ALA A 686 -10.92 13.18 12.66
C ALA A 686 -12.24 12.38 12.72
N LEU A 687 -12.34 11.37 13.61
CA LEU A 687 -13.57 10.63 13.88
C LEU A 687 -14.69 11.57 14.31
N THR A 688 -14.42 12.46 15.27
CA THR A 688 -15.40 13.42 15.80
C THR A 688 -15.89 14.39 14.73
N ALA A 689 -14.99 14.88 13.86
CA ALA A 689 -15.35 15.74 12.74
C ALA A 689 -16.29 15.04 11.75
N ILE A 690 -16.02 13.77 11.42
CA ILE A 690 -16.89 12.99 10.53
C ILE A 690 -18.25 12.73 11.19
N GLN A 691 -18.28 12.37 12.47
CA GLN A 691 -19.55 12.19 13.20
C GLN A 691 -20.39 13.47 13.18
N ALA A 692 -19.77 14.64 13.39
CA ALA A 692 -20.48 15.91 13.35
C ALA A 692 -21.10 16.17 11.97
N ASP A 693 -20.38 15.85 10.90
CA ASP A 693 -20.86 16.01 9.53
C ASP A 693 -22.05 15.10 9.20
N THR A 694 -22.04 13.86 9.68
CA THR A 694 -23.16 12.94 9.48
C THR A 694 -24.41 13.28 10.28
N LEU A 695 -24.27 14.06 11.36
CA LEU A 695 -25.37 14.53 12.21
C LEU A 695 -25.90 15.91 11.82
N SER A 696 -25.17 16.62 10.94
CA SER A 696 -25.54 17.94 10.39
C SER A 696 -26.61 17.79 9.32
#